data_AF-A0A944U0P3-F1
#
_entry.id   AF-A0A944U0P3-F1
#
_cell.length_a   1.000
_cell.length_b   1.000
_cell.length_c   1.000
_cell.angle_alpha   90.00
_cell.angle_beta   90.00
_cell.angle_gamma   90.00
#
_symmetry.space_group_name_H-M   'P 1'
#
loop_
_entity.id
_entity.type
_entity.pdbx_description
1 polymer ?
#
loop_
_entity_poly.entity_id
_entity_poly.type
_entity_poly.pdbx_seq_one_letter_code
_entity_poly.pdbx_strand_id
1 'polypeptide(L)'
;MGVSNSRDDTAFSLDVSVRDLVEFVLRRGDLRSGPSFTSPSRALEGTRGHQKLQSSRDDHYRAEVALKWVTVRPTFTLTLRGRIDGAREGSGEIFLEEIKTVTGEWSQKPSDLHWAQLRIYGGIWNRLNPSKPLHLRLTYFHLESDTEYCFDEKKTPSFVESFLQEVLEKYLQWLDQHVARTIQRNVTIENLTFPFSKLRAGQASMLEAVRNLHLKGGAMMLEAPTGIGKTMASLFPSIKALAGEHVRQLMVVLARTPGQTVFQEALKLLEQKGARVKTLSMLAREKVCRRGNKACDPATCARREGYFDRLGEARGAAIHTSPDLLNTTVLNELGERFNICPHALSTHLAPWVDIVMGDYNYAFDPGAQLSYLFGEESPRRNRIALLVDESHNLVNRGREMHSQCIRTENWTSSVKWLQKNKPEGATLLRQLWKTMRATLNMGSSTVTRIQPTLHQAELFPAEKQTSSIQKTSEPLKIIKRVSPNEVVLEETPKSWGLLMERFLQVAEEQLKTPHLDAVHTELLELYFEIYKFLKATREQGDHHQLILKRHHRHITLHRFCMDPSREISASWKKTWSTLFFSATLSPSSFYQQLLGTSEHHSNLSLPSPFQRSQWQTIIHTGISTTYRQRAFSYSDVAQVIQITSQSKQGNYLAFFPSFEYLRQVMQRLSDLPELTGSKTVLMAQSQEMDESARSEFLKVFKQQNDYTKIGLAVMGGIFGEGIDLAGKALIGVVVVGVGLPQVCLERDLVREHFDAYGDNGFDFAYRHPGINRVMQAVGRLIRTEQDRGVAVLIDQRYSDESYHALLPDAWPKEEIESSKDLRAALQRFWNSID
;
A
#
# COMPACT_ATOMS: atom_id res chain seq x y z
N MET A 1 -15.12 -11.09 12.51
CA MET A 1 -14.78 -12.40 13.08
C MET A 1 -13.43 -12.33 13.77
N GLY A 2 -13.45 -11.98 15.06
CA GLY A 2 -12.29 -12.09 15.95
C GLY A 2 -12.37 -13.44 16.64
N VAL A 3 -11.24 -14.14 16.74
CA VAL A 3 -11.15 -15.43 17.45
C VAL A 3 -10.35 -15.21 18.73
N SER A 4 -10.92 -15.36 19.93
CA SER A 4 -10.16 -15.38 21.20
C SER A 4 -9.98 -16.80 21.72
N ASN A 5 -8.75 -17.16 22.12
CA ASN A 5 -8.48 -18.39 22.86
C ASN A 5 -8.08 -17.98 24.28
N SER A 6 -8.88 -18.33 25.28
CA SER A 6 -8.45 -18.41 26.68
C SER A 6 -8.16 -19.88 26.97
N ARG A 7 -6.99 -20.16 27.56
CA ARG A 7 -6.35 -21.48 27.61
C ARG A 7 -7.01 -22.57 28.49
N ASP A 8 -8.24 -22.37 28.97
CA ASP A 8 -8.94 -23.35 29.81
C ASP A 8 -10.25 -23.90 29.23
N ASP A 9 -10.65 -23.50 28.02
CA ASP A 9 -11.74 -24.14 27.26
C ASP A 9 -11.27 -24.47 25.85
N THR A 10 -11.37 -25.72 25.42
CA THR A 10 -10.91 -26.22 24.11
C THR A 10 -11.67 -25.66 22.90
N ALA A 11 -12.58 -24.70 23.11
CA ALA A 11 -13.46 -24.14 22.08
C ALA A 11 -13.00 -22.74 21.63
N PHE A 12 -12.87 -22.53 20.31
CA PHE A 12 -12.59 -21.22 19.72
C PHE A 12 -13.73 -20.23 20.03
N SER A 13 -13.45 -19.01 20.48
CA SER A 13 -14.52 -18.00 20.65
C SER A 13 -14.61 -17.10 19.42
N LEU A 14 -15.74 -17.10 18.72
CA LEU A 14 -15.99 -16.36 17.48
C LEU A 14 -17.08 -15.29 17.69
N ASP A 15 -16.91 -14.13 17.03
CA ASP A 15 -17.92 -13.06 16.99
C ASP A 15 -18.37 -12.74 15.56
N VAL A 16 -19.68 -12.57 15.38
CA VAL A 16 -20.30 -12.08 14.12
C VAL A 16 -21.41 -11.07 14.41
N SER A 17 -21.51 -10.03 13.58
CA SER A 17 -22.65 -9.11 13.66
C SER A 17 -23.87 -9.69 12.92
N VAL A 18 -25.08 -9.32 13.33
CA VAL A 18 -26.32 -9.70 12.62
C VAL A 18 -26.26 -9.27 11.15
N ARG A 19 -25.71 -8.08 10.88
CA ARG A 19 -25.49 -7.59 9.52
C ARG A 19 -24.54 -8.50 8.73
N ASP A 20 -23.38 -8.84 9.27
CA ASP A 20 -22.39 -9.70 8.59
C ASP A 20 -22.95 -11.10 8.33
N LEU A 21 -23.73 -11.65 9.27
CA LEU A 21 -24.41 -12.94 9.10
C LEU A 21 -25.37 -12.89 7.90
N VAL A 22 -26.25 -11.89 7.87
CA VAL A 22 -27.23 -11.71 6.79
C VAL A 22 -26.54 -11.46 5.46
N GLU A 23 -25.55 -10.59 5.41
CA GLU A 23 -24.77 -10.32 4.19
C GLU A 23 -24.00 -11.56 3.71
N PHE A 24 -23.51 -12.40 4.62
CA PHE A 24 -22.77 -13.60 4.27
C PHE A 24 -23.66 -14.70 3.67
N VAL A 25 -24.85 -14.90 4.24
CA VAL A 25 -25.74 -16.04 3.92
C VAL A 25 -26.76 -15.67 2.84
N LEU A 26 -27.32 -14.45 2.88
CA LEU A 26 -28.52 -14.10 2.11
C LEU A 26 -28.28 -13.07 1.00
N ARG A 27 -27.08 -12.46 0.92
CA ARG A 27 -26.77 -11.49 -0.14
C ARG A 27 -26.79 -12.13 -1.52
N ARG A 28 -27.49 -11.48 -2.44
CA ARG A 28 -27.72 -11.92 -3.82
C ARG A 28 -27.55 -10.77 -4.81
N GLY A 29 -27.43 -11.11 -6.09
CA GLY A 29 -27.35 -10.14 -7.19
C GLY A 29 -25.95 -9.62 -7.50
N ASP A 30 -25.90 -8.45 -8.13
CA ASP A 30 -24.70 -7.95 -8.81
C ASP A 30 -23.61 -7.42 -7.87
N LEU A 31 -22.35 -7.59 -8.29
CA LEU A 31 -21.23 -6.83 -7.75
C LEU A 31 -21.08 -5.52 -8.55
N ARG A 32 -21.54 -4.44 -7.95
CA ARG A 32 -21.32 -3.09 -8.43
C ARG A 32 -20.00 -2.57 -7.86
N SER A 33 -19.09 -2.09 -8.71
CA SER A 33 -17.90 -1.32 -8.28
C SER A 33 -17.64 -0.28 -9.36
N GLY A 34 -17.68 1.00 -8.98
CA GLY A 34 -18.05 2.07 -9.91
C GLY A 34 -19.57 2.31 -9.84
N PRO A 35 -20.02 3.53 -10.13
CA PRO A 35 -20.51 4.49 -9.14
C PRO A 35 -22.03 4.37 -8.98
N SER A 36 -22.52 3.70 -7.94
CA SER A 36 -23.52 4.41 -7.15
C SER A 36 -22.68 5.34 -6.29
N PHE A 37 -22.50 6.57 -6.74
CA PHE A 37 -21.82 7.58 -5.94
C PHE A 37 -22.42 7.54 -4.54
N THR A 38 -21.60 7.15 -3.56
CA THR A 38 -22.00 7.16 -2.16
C THR A 38 -21.21 8.28 -1.54
N SER A 39 -21.92 9.34 -1.15
CA SER A 39 -21.29 10.49 -0.55
C SER A 39 -20.46 10.07 0.66
N PRO A 40 -19.23 10.59 0.83
CA PRO A 40 -18.47 10.37 2.05
C PRO A 40 -19.19 10.88 3.32
N SER A 41 -20.19 11.77 3.19
CA SER A 41 -21.05 12.26 4.28
C SER A 41 -22.12 11.26 4.73
N ARG A 42 -22.35 10.21 3.93
CA ARG A 42 -23.53 9.35 4.03
C ARG A 42 -23.73 8.73 5.40
N ALA A 43 -22.63 8.32 6.05
CA ALA A 43 -22.69 7.71 7.37
C ALA A 43 -23.15 8.71 8.46
N LEU A 44 -22.69 9.96 8.39
CA LEU A 44 -23.04 11.00 9.36
C LEU A 44 -24.50 11.46 9.16
N GLU A 45 -24.88 11.72 7.91
CA GLU A 45 -26.27 12.07 7.57
C GLU A 45 -27.23 10.94 7.95
N GLY A 46 -26.83 9.68 7.73
CA GLY A 46 -27.56 8.51 8.16
C GLY A 46 -27.79 8.49 9.67
N THR A 47 -26.73 8.73 10.45
CA THR A 47 -26.80 8.78 11.93
C THR A 47 -27.74 9.89 12.40
N ARG A 48 -27.66 11.09 11.81
CA ARG A 48 -28.58 12.19 12.14
C ARG A 48 -30.03 11.86 11.79
N GLY A 49 -30.25 11.20 10.65
CA GLY A 49 -31.58 10.74 10.26
C GLY A 49 -32.17 9.76 11.28
N HIS A 50 -31.38 8.81 11.77
CA HIS A 50 -31.81 7.88 12.83
C HIS A 50 -32.16 8.64 14.12
N GLN A 51 -31.26 9.52 14.59
CA GLN A 51 -31.48 10.31 15.81
C GLN A 51 -32.76 11.17 15.74
N LYS A 52 -32.98 11.83 14.60
CA LYS A 52 -34.19 12.64 14.38
C LYS A 52 -35.44 11.78 14.48
N LEU A 53 -35.44 10.63 13.83
CA LEU A 53 -36.59 9.72 13.83
C LEU A 53 -36.84 9.09 15.20
N GLN A 54 -35.79 8.68 15.90
CA GLN A 54 -35.89 8.15 17.26
C GLN A 54 -36.44 9.19 18.24
N SER A 55 -36.04 10.47 18.09
CA SER A 55 -36.52 11.57 18.94
C SER A 55 -38.01 11.91 18.74
N SER A 56 -38.61 11.49 17.62
CA SER A 56 -40.04 11.69 17.36
C SER A 56 -40.93 10.55 17.85
N ARG A 57 -40.34 9.47 18.39
CA ARG A 57 -41.08 8.33 18.97
C ARG A 57 -41.56 8.64 20.40
N ASP A 58 -42.52 7.85 20.87
CA ASP A 58 -43.11 8.01 22.21
C ASP A 58 -42.18 7.57 23.35
N ASP A 59 -42.51 7.96 24.59
CA ASP A 59 -41.70 7.69 25.79
C ASP A 59 -41.51 6.20 26.12
N HIS A 60 -42.33 5.30 25.56
CA HIS A 60 -42.18 3.85 25.76
C HIS A 60 -41.27 3.20 24.70
N TYR A 61 -40.78 3.97 23.73
CA TYR A 61 -39.82 3.53 22.73
C TYR A 61 -38.40 3.55 23.28
N ARG A 62 -37.71 2.41 23.20
CA ARG A 62 -36.28 2.31 23.52
C ARG A 62 -35.48 2.30 22.23
N ALA A 63 -34.67 3.34 22.04
CA ALA A 63 -33.74 3.42 20.91
C ALA A 63 -32.47 2.59 21.16
N GLU A 64 -31.87 2.09 20.09
CA GLU A 64 -30.52 1.48 20.06
C GLU A 64 -30.35 0.29 21.03
N VAL A 65 -31.29 -0.65 21.02
CA VAL A 65 -31.27 -1.79 21.95
C VAL A 65 -30.25 -2.84 21.51
N ALA A 66 -29.27 -3.11 22.36
CA ALA A 66 -28.25 -4.14 22.12
C ALA A 66 -28.85 -5.54 22.29
N LEU A 67 -28.61 -6.40 21.30
CA LEU A 67 -29.02 -7.80 21.29
C LEU A 67 -27.80 -8.71 21.15
N LYS A 68 -27.75 -9.75 21.99
CA LYS A 68 -26.67 -10.74 22.00
C LYS A 68 -27.26 -12.14 22.17
N TRP A 69 -26.80 -13.07 21.34
CA TRP A 69 -27.10 -14.49 21.45
C TRP A 69 -25.80 -15.29 21.34
N VAL A 70 -25.68 -16.34 22.15
CA VAL A 70 -24.50 -17.22 22.17
C VAL A 70 -24.93 -18.62 21.77
N THR A 71 -24.26 -19.21 20.80
CA THR A 71 -24.45 -20.60 20.36
C THR A 71 -23.15 -21.36 20.51
N VAL A 72 -23.23 -22.55 21.13
CA VAL A 72 -22.07 -23.41 21.38
C VAL A 72 -22.06 -24.57 20.38
N ARG A 73 -20.91 -24.79 19.76
CA ARG A 73 -20.54 -25.97 18.97
C ARG A 73 -19.43 -26.73 19.70
N PRO A 74 -19.17 -28.01 19.37
CA PRO A 74 -18.13 -28.79 20.04
C PRO A 74 -16.73 -28.15 19.99
N THR A 75 -16.40 -27.46 18.90
CA THR A 75 -15.06 -26.88 18.67
C THR A 75 -15.02 -25.36 18.81
N PHE A 76 -16.17 -24.67 18.92
CA PHE A 76 -16.21 -23.22 19.04
C PHE A 76 -17.49 -22.71 19.67
N THR A 77 -17.42 -21.51 20.26
CA THR A 77 -18.58 -20.73 20.69
C THR A 77 -18.73 -19.54 19.76
N LEU A 78 -19.93 -19.34 19.20
CA LEU A 78 -20.27 -18.20 18.38
C LEU A 78 -21.15 -17.22 19.16
N THR A 79 -20.68 -15.98 19.27
CA THR A 79 -21.49 -14.85 19.72
C THR A 79 -22.05 -14.10 18.51
N LEU A 80 -23.36 -14.11 18.36
CA LEU A 80 -24.12 -13.29 17.42
C LEU A 80 -24.57 -12.01 18.14
N ARG A 81 -24.22 -10.85 17.59
CA ARG A 81 -24.54 -9.56 18.21
C ARG A 81 -25.05 -8.54 17.22
N GLY A 82 -25.86 -7.61 17.70
CA GLY A 82 -26.21 -6.43 16.94
C GLY A 82 -26.99 -5.45 17.79
N ARG A 83 -27.44 -4.38 17.16
CA ARG A 83 -28.17 -3.31 17.81
C ARG A 83 -29.37 -3.00 16.94
N ILE A 84 -30.56 -3.20 17.48
CA ILE A 84 -31.80 -2.85 16.80
C ILE A 84 -32.10 -1.38 17.07
N ASP A 85 -32.52 -0.64 16.05
CA ASP A 85 -32.70 0.81 16.16
C ASP A 85 -33.82 1.19 17.15
N GLY A 86 -34.85 0.36 17.28
CA GLY A 86 -36.01 0.61 18.14
C GLY A 86 -36.69 -0.64 18.69
N ALA A 87 -37.15 -0.57 19.93
CA ALA A 87 -38.01 -1.59 20.53
C ALA A 87 -39.02 -1.00 21.51
N ARG A 88 -40.24 -1.54 21.51
CA ARG A 88 -41.30 -1.19 22.47
C ARG A 88 -42.03 -2.46 22.90
N GLU A 89 -42.16 -2.65 24.21
CA GLU A 89 -42.88 -3.79 24.77
C GLU A 89 -44.34 -3.40 25.05
N GLY A 90 -45.26 -3.89 24.23
CA GLY A 90 -46.70 -3.71 24.45
C GLY A 90 -47.29 -4.79 25.37
N SER A 91 -48.52 -4.56 25.84
CA SER A 91 -49.26 -5.55 26.64
C SER A 91 -49.55 -6.85 25.88
N GLY A 92 -49.81 -6.77 24.57
CA GLY A 92 -50.17 -7.92 23.71
C GLY A 92 -49.15 -8.33 22.63
N GLU A 93 -48.21 -7.45 22.24
CA GLU A 93 -47.20 -7.74 21.22
C GLU A 93 -45.89 -7.01 21.49
N ILE A 94 -44.78 -7.50 20.91
CA ILE A 94 -43.47 -6.83 20.93
C ILE A 94 -43.30 -6.08 19.63
N PHE A 95 -43.07 -4.78 19.70
CA PHE A 95 -42.75 -3.96 18.54
C PHE A 95 -41.23 -3.81 18.40
N LEU A 96 -40.71 -4.11 17.22
CA LEU A 96 -39.29 -4.01 16.86
C LEU A 96 -39.15 -3.22 15.57
N GLU A 97 -38.26 -2.23 15.55
CA GLU A 97 -38.04 -1.33 14.42
C GLU A 97 -36.57 -1.32 13.99
N GLU A 98 -36.33 -1.47 12.69
CA GLU A 98 -35.04 -1.20 12.06
C GLU A 98 -35.21 -0.02 11.10
N ILE A 99 -34.36 1.00 11.27
CA ILE A 99 -34.36 2.24 10.53
C ILE A 99 -33.25 2.17 9.46
N LYS A 100 -33.56 2.65 8.26
CA LYS A 100 -32.61 2.80 7.16
C LYS A 100 -32.79 4.18 6.57
N THR A 101 -31.70 4.77 6.10
CA THR A 101 -31.76 6.06 5.43
C THR A 101 -31.59 5.88 3.93
N VAL A 102 -32.33 6.65 3.14
CA VAL A 102 -32.24 6.72 1.68
C VAL A 102 -32.11 8.16 1.19
N THR A 103 -31.66 8.34 -0.04
CA THR A 103 -31.49 9.63 -0.75
C THR A 103 -31.69 9.41 -2.24
N GLY A 104 -32.02 10.48 -2.97
CA GLY A 104 -32.25 10.42 -4.40
C GLY A 104 -33.43 9.53 -4.78
N GLU A 105 -33.46 9.07 -6.03
CA GLU A 105 -34.54 8.19 -6.49
C GLU A 105 -34.44 6.82 -5.80
N TRP A 106 -35.36 6.58 -4.87
CA TRP A 106 -35.50 5.30 -4.18
C TRP A 106 -36.80 4.61 -4.63
N SER A 107 -36.70 3.31 -4.95
CA SER A 107 -37.80 2.51 -5.51
C SER A 107 -38.98 2.27 -4.56
N GLN A 108 -38.91 2.78 -3.34
CA GLN A 108 -39.88 2.54 -2.26
C GLN A 108 -40.12 1.05 -1.97
N LYS A 109 -39.19 0.19 -2.39
CA LYS A 109 -39.22 -1.24 -2.12
C LYS A 109 -38.22 -1.57 -1.02
N PRO A 110 -38.67 -2.17 0.10
CA PRO A 110 -37.77 -2.58 1.16
C PRO A 110 -36.84 -3.70 0.68
N SER A 111 -35.60 -3.68 1.16
CA SER A 111 -34.58 -4.67 0.83
C SER A 111 -34.84 -5.96 1.59
N ASP A 112 -34.77 -7.10 0.88
CA ASP A 112 -34.88 -8.42 1.50
C ASP A 112 -33.81 -8.65 2.58
N LEU A 113 -32.63 -8.05 2.43
CA LEU A 113 -31.58 -8.10 3.45
C LEU A 113 -31.94 -7.32 4.71
N HIS A 114 -32.62 -6.18 4.58
CA HIS A 114 -33.06 -5.42 5.75
C HIS A 114 -34.19 -6.15 6.47
N TRP A 115 -35.11 -6.77 5.73
CA TRP A 115 -36.13 -7.65 6.31
C TRP A 115 -35.51 -8.83 7.03
N ALA A 116 -34.52 -9.48 6.42
CA ALA A 116 -33.78 -10.56 7.05
C ALA A 116 -33.10 -10.08 8.34
N GLN A 117 -32.42 -8.93 8.33
CA GLN A 117 -31.78 -8.35 9.51
C GLN A 117 -32.77 -8.15 10.66
N LEU A 118 -33.93 -7.53 10.39
CA LEU A 118 -34.97 -7.31 11.39
C LEU A 118 -35.60 -8.61 11.90
N ARG A 119 -35.82 -9.60 11.02
CA ARG A 119 -36.32 -10.93 11.42
C ARG A 119 -35.32 -11.68 12.30
N ILE A 120 -34.02 -11.56 12.05
CA ILE A 120 -32.97 -12.11 12.93
C ILE A 120 -33.00 -11.42 14.30
N TYR A 121 -33.15 -10.09 14.37
CA TYR A 121 -33.34 -9.41 15.65
C TYR A 121 -34.59 -9.89 16.38
N GLY A 122 -35.70 -10.09 15.66
CA GLY A 122 -36.92 -10.69 16.21
C GLY A 122 -36.67 -12.09 16.78
N GLY A 123 -35.89 -12.93 16.10
CA GLY A 123 -35.52 -14.26 16.59
C GLY A 123 -34.68 -14.20 17.87
N ILE A 124 -33.66 -13.32 17.91
CA ILE A 124 -32.84 -13.12 19.11
C ILE A 124 -33.70 -12.61 20.27
N TRP A 125 -34.58 -11.64 20.01
CA TRP A 125 -35.51 -11.12 21.01
C TRP A 125 -36.41 -12.22 21.55
N ASN A 126 -37.01 -13.04 20.67
CA ASN A 126 -37.89 -14.13 21.04
C ASN A 126 -37.18 -15.17 21.91
N ARG A 127 -35.91 -15.46 21.64
CA ARG A 127 -35.08 -16.35 22.48
C ARG A 127 -34.85 -15.79 23.89
N LEU A 128 -34.67 -14.48 24.00
CA LEU A 128 -34.44 -13.80 25.27
C LEU A 128 -35.75 -13.58 26.05
N ASN A 129 -36.86 -13.34 25.35
CA ASN A 129 -38.16 -12.98 25.90
C ASN A 129 -39.31 -13.72 25.16
N PRO A 130 -39.45 -15.05 25.36
CA PRO A 130 -40.46 -15.84 24.67
C PRO A 130 -41.85 -15.57 25.26
N SER A 131 -42.83 -15.15 24.45
CA SER A 131 -44.26 -15.22 24.83
C SER A 131 -45.23 -14.50 23.88
N LYS A 132 -44.79 -13.45 23.18
CA LYS A 132 -45.69 -12.53 22.49
C LYS A 132 -45.45 -12.52 20.97
N PRO A 133 -46.51 -12.33 20.15
CA PRO A 133 -46.37 -11.97 18.74
C PRO A 133 -45.43 -10.78 18.54
N LEU A 134 -44.70 -10.77 17.42
CA LEU A 134 -43.78 -9.70 17.08
C LEU A 134 -44.35 -8.87 15.94
N HIS A 135 -44.43 -7.56 16.16
CA HIS A 135 -44.67 -6.56 15.15
C HIS A 135 -43.33 -5.99 14.70
N LEU A 136 -42.90 -6.38 13.51
CA LEU A 136 -41.65 -5.95 12.89
C LEU A 136 -41.92 -4.79 11.95
N ARG A 137 -41.24 -3.65 12.15
CA ARG A 137 -41.29 -2.48 11.27
C ARG A 137 -39.93 -2.21 10.62
N LEU A 138 -39.90 -2.14 9.30
CA LEU A 138 -38.82 -1.49 8.57
C LEU A 138 -39.21 -0.05 8.27
N THR A 139 -38.36 0.88 8.68
CA THR A 139 -38.57 2.30 8.42
C THR A 139 -37.47 2.84 7.52
N TYR A 140 -37.85 3.39 6.38
CA TYR A 140 -36.96 4.09 5.46
C TYR A 140 -37.18 5.59 5.57
N PHE A 141 -36.13 6.31 5.98
CA PHE A 141 -36.15 7.75 6.13
C PHE A 141 -35.42 8.42 4.97
N HIS A 142 -36.15 9.21 4.18
CA HIS A 142 -35.62 9.93 3.03
C HIS A 142 -35.05 11.28 3.46
N LEU A 143 -33.72 11.40 3.47
CA LEU A 143 -33.02 12.51 4.11
C LEU A 143 -33.29 13.88 3.45
N GLU A 144 -33.56 13.90 2.15
CA GLU A 144 -33.74 15.16 1.39
C GLU A 144 -35.18 15.69 1.48
N SER A 145 -36.17 14.80 1.58
CA SER A 145 -37.60 15.18 1.63
C SER A 145 -38.20 15.07 3.02
N ASP A 146 -37.40 14.66 4.01
CA ASP A 146 -37.82 14.45 5.39
C ASP A 146 -39.01 13.47 5.51
N THR A 147 -39.10 12.52 4.59
CA THR A 147 -40.25 11.61 4.45
C THR A 147 -39.94 10.25 5.03
N GLU A 148 -40.88 9.72 5.81
CA GLU A 148 -40.82 8.39 6.42
C GLU A 148 -41.66 7.38 5.62
N TYR A 149 -41.09 6.22 5.32
CA TYR A 149 -41.78 5.10 4.69
C TYR A 149 -41.70 3.87 5.59
N CYS A 150 -42.86 3.41 6.07
CA CYS A 150 -42.95 2.31 7.02
C CYS A 150 -43.53 1.05 6.36
N PHE A 151 -42.92 -0.08 6.63
CA PHE A 151 -43.39 -1.40 6.19
C PHE A 151 -43.48 -2.32 7.39
N ASP A 152 -44.64 -2.94 7.58
CA ASP A 152 -44.97 -3.69 8.78
C ASP A 152 -45.23 -5.17 8.47
N GLU A 153 -44.70 -6.05 9.31
CA GLU A 153 -45.00 -7.48 9.30
C GLU A 153 -45.34 -7.94 10.73
N LYS A 154 -46.48 -8.62 10.89
CA LYS A 154 -46.77 -9.39 12.11
C LYS A 154 -46.25 -10.81 11.96
N LYS A 155 -45.39 -11.25 12.86
CA LYS A 155 -44.78 -12.59 12.87
C LYS A 155 -45.04 -13.29 14.20
N THR A 156 -45.22 -14.60 14.11
CA THR A 156 -45.30 -15.45 15.30
C THR A 156 -43.91 -15.68 15.89
N PRO A 157 -43.81 -15.95 17.20
CA PRO A 157 -42.60 -16.47 17.84
C PRO A 157 -41.95 -17.61 17.06
N SER A 158 -42.75 -18.59 16.62
CA SER A 158 -42.27 -19.75 15.87
C SER A 158 -41.64 -19.40 14.53
N PHE A 159 -42.14 -18.39 13.82
CA PHE A 159 -41.59 -17.97 12.53
C PHE A 159 -40.20 -17.34 12.69
N VAL A 160 -40.05 -16.36 13.58
CA VAL A 160 -38.76 -15.66 13.76
C VAL A 160 -37.69 -16.58 14.32
N GLU A 161 -38.10 -17.53 15.16
CA GLU A 161 -37.28 -18.60 15.69
C GLU A 161 -36.75 -19.52 14.57
N SER A 162 -37.65 -20.05 13.74
CA SER A 162 -37.29 -20.90 12.60
C SER A 162 -36.40 -20.16 11.59
N PHE A 163 -36.68 -18.89 11.33
CA PHE A 163 -35.88 -18.07 10.40
C PHE A 163 -34.46 -17.83 10.94
N LEU A 164 -34.33 -17.48 12.24
CA LEU A 164 -33.04 -17.37 12.90
C LEU A 164 -32.25 -18.67 12.79
N GLN A 165 -32.86 -19.80 13.13
CA GLN A 165 -32.22 -21.10 13.09
C GLN A 165 -31.75 -21.47 11.68
N GLU A 166 -32.58 -21.27 10.66
CA GLU A 166 -32.21 -21.61 9.27
C GLU A 166 -31.00 -20.82 8.76
N VAL A 167 -31.00 -19.50 8.99
CA VAL A 167 -29.91 -18.61 8.54
C VAL A 167 -28.64 -18.87 9.33
N LEU A 168 -28.76 -19.02 10.65
CA LEU A 168 -27.64 -19.28 11.53
C LEU A 168 -26.99 -20.63 11.24
N GLU A 169 -27.78 -21.68 10.98
CA GLU A 169 -27.25 -23.02 10.69
C GLU A 169 -26.39 -23.05 9.43
N LYS A 170 -26.80 -22.37 8.34
CA LYS A 170 -25.98 -22.25 7.12
C LYS A 170 -24.63 -21.60 7.40
N TYR A 171 -24.59 -20.62 8.30
CA TYR A 171 -23.36 -19.97 8.70
C TYR A 171 -22.51 -20.83 9.64
N LEU A 172 -23.14 -21.55 10.58
CA LEU A 172 -22.45 -22.48 11.46
C LEU A 172 -21.77 -23.61 10.70
N GLN A 173 -22.42 -24.17 9.67
CA GLN A 173 -21.82 -25.20 8.79
C GLN A 173 -20.55 -24.70 8.08
N TRP A 174 -20.55 -23.43 7.65
CA TRP A 174 -19.36 -22.79 7.11
C TRP A 174 -18.24 -22.66 8.16
N LEU A 175 -18.61 -22.20 9.36
CA LEU A 175 -17.66 -22.04 10.47
C LEU A 175 -17.09 -23.37 10.94
N ASP A 176 -17.86 -24.45 10.96
CA ASP A 176 -17.38 -25.80 11.30
C ASP A 176 -16.20 -26.19 10.39
N GLN A 177 -16.34 -25.99 9.07
CA GLN A 177 -15.26 -26.27 8.11
C GLN A 177 -14.07 -25.32 8.29
N HIS A 178 -14.33 -24.04 8.55
CA HIS A 178 -13.28 -23.03 8.74
C HIS A 178 -12.48 -23.28 10.03
N VAL A 179 -13.14 -23.63 11.12
CA VAL A 179 -12.52 -23.96 12.41
C VAL A 179 -11.77 -25.29 12.31
N ALA A 180 -12.34 -26.32 11.68
CA ALA A 180 -11.64 -27.58 11.43
C ALA A 180 -10.32 -27.36 10.67
N ARG A 181 -10.34 -26.53 9.61
CA ARG A 181 -9.13 -26.11 8.88
C ARG A 181 -8.14 -25.39 9.78
N THR A 182 -8.63 -24.49 10.65
CA THR A 182 -7.79 -23.73 11.58
C THR A 182 -7.13 -24.64 12.63
N ILE A 183 -7.85 -25.64 13.13
CA ILE A 183 -7.30 -26.68 14.03
C ILE A 183 -6.21 -27.48 13.30
N GLN A 184 -6.50 -27.97 12.09
CA GLN A 184 -5.52 -28.71 11.28
C GLN A 184 -4.27 -27.87 11.00
N ARG A 185 -4.46 -26.60 10.64
CA ARG A 185 -3.37 -25.63 10.47
C ARG A 185 -2.53 -25.52 11.74
N ASN A 186 -3.14 -25.34 12.92
CA ASN A 186 -2.39 -25.21 14.17
C ASN A 186 -1.57 -26.48 14.46
N VAL A 187 -2.17 -27.67 14.34
CA VAL A 187 -1.48 -28.96 14.55
C VAL A 187 -0.29 -29.12 13.59
N THR A 188 -0.48 -28.81 12.31
CA THR A 188 0.59 -28.96 11.30
C THR A 188 1.71 -27.95 11.50
N ILE A 189 1.36 -26.71 11.86
CA ILE A 189 2.34 -25.66 12.15
C ILE A 189 3.10 -25.97 13.44
N GLU A 190 2.47 -26.45 14.51
CA GLU A 190 3.16 -26.79 15.77
C GLU A 190 4.21 -27.87 15.57
N ASN A 191 3.91 -28.88 14.75
CA ASN A 191 4.84 -29.97 14.41
C ASN A 191 5.85 -29.61 13.31
N LEU A 192 5.71 -28.44 12.66
CA LEU A 192 6.57 -28.04 11.55
C LEU A 192 8.03 -27.83 12.00
N THR A 193 8.97 -28.49 11.35
CA THR A 193 10.41 -28.25 11.55
C THR A 193 10.93 -27.24 10.55
N PHE A 194 12.06 -26.60 10.87
CA PHE A 194 12.75 -25.75 9.89
C PHE A 194 13.08 -26.58 8.63
N PRO A 195 12.81 -26.07 7.41
CA PRO A 195 12.82 -26.91 6.21
C PRO A 195 14.21 -27.33 5.73
N PHE A 196 15.27 -26.67 6.21
CA PHE A 196 16.66 -26.95 5.86
C PHE A 196 17.39 -27.70 6.98
N SER A 197 18.29 -28.60 6.61
CA SER A 197 19.04 -29.45 7.56
C SER A 197 20.08 -28.70 8.39
N LYS A 198 20.55 -27.54 7.91
CA LYS A 198 21.50 -26.68 8.60
C LYS A 198 21.05 -25.23 8.53
N LEU A 199 21.25 -24.51 9.62
CA LEU A 199 21.05 -23.06 9.69
C LEU A 199 22.29 -22.34 9.14
N ARG A 200 22.06 -21.27 8.38
CA ARG A 200 23.13 -20.35 7.96
C ARG A 200 23.57 -19.46 9.12
N ALA A 201 24.76 -18.89 9.06
CA ALA A 201 25.24 -17.92 10.04
C ALA A 201 24.24 -16.75 10.16
N GLY A 202 23.94 -16.32 11.39
CA GLY A 202 22.95 -15.27 11.70
C GLY A 202 21.48 -15.70 11.60
N GLN A 203 21.17 -16.82 10.95
CA GLN A 203 19.79 -17.27 10.76
C GLN A 203 19.12 -17.68 12.07
N ALA A 204 19.86 -18.29 13.00
CA ALA A 204 19.36 -18.64 14.33
C ALA A 204 18.93 -17.38 15.11
N SER A 205 19.76 -16.33 15.12
CA SER A 205 19.45 -15.05 15.76
C SER A 205 18.22 -14.38 15.13
N MET A 206 18.08 -14.44 13.80
CA MET A 206 16.89 -13.95 13.10
C MET A 206 15.62 -14.70 13.52
N LEU A 207 15.68 -16.05 13.54
CA LEU A 207 14.54 -16.87 13.94
C LEU A 207 14.08 -16.54 15.37
N GLU A 208 15.02 -16.40 16.30
CA GLU A 208 14.72 -16.04 17.69
C GLU A 208 14.16 -14.63 17.81
N ALA A 209 14.75 -13.64 17.14
CA ALA A 209 14.29 -12.26 17.17
C ALA A 209 12.87 -12.12 16.63
N VAL A 210 12.56 -12.75 15.48
CA VAL A 210 11.22 -12.71 14.88
C VAL A 210 10.20 -13.47 15.74
N ARG A 211 10.59 -14.59 16.36
CA ARG A 211 9.72 -15.28 17.33
C ARG A 211 9.38 -14.37 18.51
N ASN A 212 10.39 -13.71 19.10
CA ASN A 212 10.23 -12.83 20.25
C ASN A 212 9.37 -11.61 19.90
N LEU A 213 9.51 -11.06 18.69
CA LEU A 213 8.65 -10.00 18.17
C LEU A 213 7.17 -10.43 18.14
N HIS A 214 6.86 -11.61 17.61
CA HIS A 214 5.47 -12.09 17.56
C HIS A 214 4.90 -12.43 18.94
N LEU A 215 5.74 -12.79 19.90
CA LEU A 215 5.32 -13.04 21.28
C LEU A 215 5.05 -11.73 22.05
N LYS A 216 5.90 -10.72 21.90
CA LYS A 216 5.81 -9.46 22.65
C LYS A 216 4.94 -8.39 21.97
N GLY A 217 4.75 -8.48 20.67
CA GLY A 217 4.14 -7.42 19.86
C GLY A 217 5.09 -6.24 19.61
N GLY A 218 4.60 -5.22 18.90
CA GLY A 218 5.35 -4.01 18.56
C GLY A 218 6.03 -4.06 17.18
N ALA A 219 7.00 -3.18 16.95
CA ALA A 219 7.74 -3.11 15.67
C ALA A 219 9.22 -3.47 15.86
N MET A 220 9.80 -4.13 14.85
CA MET A 220 11.23 -4.44 14.79
C MET A 220 11.79 -4.12 13.42
N MET A 221 13.00 -3.56 13.40
CA MET A 221 13.79 -3.39 12.19
C MET A 221 14.89 -4.45 12.12
N LEU A 222 14.96 -5.17 11.00
CA LEU A 222 15.91 -6.24 10.78
C LEU A 222 16.68 -6.02 9.49
N GLU A 223 17.95 -5.64 9.65
CA GLU A 223 18.90 -5.59 8.55
C GLU A 223 19.59 -6.96 8.42
N ALA A 224 19.47 -7.57 7.25
CA ALA A 224 20.16 -8.81 6.97
C ALA A 224 20.63 -8.86 5.51
N PRO A 225 21.91 -9.17 5.23
CA PRO A 225 22.40 -9.23 3.86
C PRO A 225 21.71 -10.33 3.04
N THR A 226 21.87 -10.22 1.72
CA THR A 226 21.47 -11.29 0.78
C THR A 226 22.19 -12.59 1.14
N GLY A 227 21.56 -13.73 0.84
CA GLY A 227 22.16 -15.04 1.09
C GLY A 227 21.94 -15.62 2.50
N ILE A 228 21.56 -14.86 3.52
CA ILE A 228 21.24 -15.42 4.87
C ILE A 228 19.95 -16.30 4.86
N GLY A 229 19.10 -16.14 3.85
CA GLY A 229 17.80 -16.81 3.79
C GLY A 229 16.71 -16.06 4.56
N LYS A 230 16.74 -14.72 4.49
CA LYS A 230 15.80 -13.79 5.14
C LYS A 230 14.35 -14.21 5.02
N THR A 231 13.90 -14.52 3.80
CA THR A 231 12.50 -14.87 3.53
C THR A 231 12.05 -16.07 4.35
N MET A 232 12.84 -17.15 4.38
CA MET A 232 12.47 -18.31 5.20
C MET A 232 12.60 -18.01 6.69
N ALA A 233 13.63 -17.27 7.09
CA ALA A 233 13.91 -16.94 8.49
C ALA A 233 12.90 -15.94 9.09
N SER A 234 12.24 -15.12 8.28
CA SER A 234 11.09 -14.31 8.71
C SER A 234 9.81 -15.12 8.65
N LEU A 235 9.55 -15.83 7.56
CA LEU A 235 8.28 -16.52 7.32
C LEU A 235 8.05 -17.71 8.27
N PHE A 236 9.06 -18.52 8.56
CA PHE A 236 8.92 -19.70 9.42
C PHE A 236 8.42 -19.37 10.84
N PRO A 237 9.08 -18.48 11.62
CA PRO A 237 8.59 -18.10 12.94
C PRO A 237 7.27 -17.32 12.89
N SER A 238 7.02 -16.57 11.81
CA SER A 238 5.74 -15.90 11.57
C SER A 238 4.58 -16.87 11.37
N ILE A 239 4.79 -17.97 10.63
CA ILE A 239 3.79 -19.02 10.46
C ILE A 239 3.55 -19.72 11.79
N LYS A 240 4.62 -20.04 12.54
CA LYS A 240 4.51 -20.58 13.91
C LYS A 240 3.63 -19.71 14.82
N ALA A 241 3.70 -18.39 14.68
CA ALA A 241 2.90 -17.47 15.48
C ALA A 241 1.39 -17.60 15.25
N LEU A 242 0.91 -18.14 14.11
CA LEU A 242 -0.51 -18.35 13.83
C LEU A 242 -1.17 -19.39 14.75
N ALA A 243 -0.38 -20.31 15.34
CA ALA A 243 -0.85 -21.24 16.36
C ALA A 243 -0.88 -20.61 17.77
N GLY A 244 -0.28 -19.44 17.94
CA GLY A 244 -0.27 -18.70 19.20
C GLY A 244 -1.56 -17.93 19.48
N GLU A 245 -1.57 -17.19 20.59
CA GLU A 245 -2.78 -16.51 21.08
C GLU A 245 -3.07 -15.18 20.36
N HIS A 246 -2.02 -14.43 20.04
CA HIS A 246 -2.11 -13.04 19.60
C HIS A 246 -2.28 -12.89 18.09
N VAL A 247 -1.51 -13.64 17.28
CA VAL A 247 -1.52 -13.53 15.82
C VAL A 247 -2.58 -14.44 15.24
N ARG A 248 -3.56 -13.86 14.55
CA ARG A 248 -4.66 -14.59 13.91
C ARG A 248 -4.60 -14.58 12.39
N GLN A 249 -3.79 -13.71 11.81
CA GLN A 249 -3.55 -13.62 10.38
C GLN A 249 -2.19 -12.99 10.09
N LEU A 250 -1.55 -13.41 9.01
CA LEU A 250 -0.31 -12.86 8.51
C LEU A 250 -0.57 -11.96 7.30
N MET A 251 0.02 -10.78 7.28
CA MET A 251 0.06 -9.89 6.12
C MET A 251 1.52 -9.77 5.67
N VAL A 252 1.82 -10.21 4.46
CA VAL A 252 3.14 -10.02 3.84
C VAL A 252 3.00 -8.97 2.76
N VAL A 253 3.66 -7.83 2.94
CA VAL A 253 3.69 -6.77 1.94
C VAL A 253 5.04 -6.72 1.25
N LEU A 254 4.98 -6.63 -0.07
CA LEU A 254 6.12 -6.84 -0.95
C LEU A 254 6.23 -5.65 -1.89
N ALA A 255 7.44 -5.14 -2.10
CA ALA A 255 7.67 -4.01 -3.00
C ALA A 255 7.44 -4.36 -4.48
N ARG A 256 7.70 -5.62 -4.89
CA ARG A 256 7.78 -6.03 -6.30
C ARG A 256 7.44 -7.50 -6.52
N THR A 257 7.12 -7.83 -7.78
CA THR A 257 6.79 -9.20 -8.23
C THR A 257 7.85 -10.26 -7.90
N PRO A 258 9.18 -10.01 -8.06
CA PRO A 258 10.18 -11.04 -7.74
C PRO A 258 10.14 -11.50 -6.28
N GLY A 259 9.95 -10.58 -5.33
CA GLY A 259 9.80 -10.91 -3.91
C GLY A 259 8.59 -11.83 -3.67
N GLN A 260 7.50 -11.63 -4.41
CA GLN A 260 6.32 -12.49 -4.35
C GLN A 260 6.63 -13.93 -4.75
N THR A 261 7.42 -14.13 -5.81
CA THR A 261 7.84 -15.47 -6.24
C THR A 261 8.67 -16.17 -5.14
N VAL A 262 9.64 -15.48 -4.54
CA VAL A 262 10.49 -16.05 -3.47
C VAL A 262 9.65 -16.47 -2.26
N PHE A 263 8.68 -15.66 -1.85
CA PHE A 263 7.76 -16.01 -0.76
C PHE A 263 6.86 -17.20 -1.12
N GLN A 264 6.35 -17.26 -2.35
CA GLN A 264 5.55 -18.40 -2.81
C GLN A 264 6.36 -19.71 -2.84
N GLU A 265 7.62 -19.65 -3.26
CA GLU A 265 8.53 -20.81 -3.22
C GLU A 265 8.83 -21.26 -1.78
N ALA A 266 9.06 -20.32 -0.87
CA ALA A 266 9.24 -20.61 0.55
C ALA A 266 7.99 -21.29 1.15
N LEU A 267 6.79 -20.81 0.82
CA LEU A 267 5.53 -21.42 1.25
C LEU A 267 5.36 -22.84 0.72
N LYS A 268 5.65 -23.08 -0.56
CA LYS A 268 5.62 -24.43 -1.15
C LYS A 268 6.58 -25.38 -0.44
N LEU A 269 7.77 -24.91 -0.07
CA LEU A 269 8.73 -25.73 0.66
C LEU A 269 8.22 -26.08 2.07
N LEU A 270 7.56 -25.15 2.76
CA LEU A 270 6.95 -25.43 4.06
C LEU A 270 5.74 -26.37 3.94
N GLU A 271 4.97 -26.27 2.86
CA GLU A 271 3.87 -27.20 2.54
C GLU A 271 4.40 -28.62 2.31
N GLN A 272 5.52 -28.76 1.59
CA GLN A 272 6.22 -30.06 1.43
C GLN A 272 6.72 -30.63 2.76
N LYS A 273 6.97 -29.79 3.77
CA LYS A 273 7.32 -30.21 5.14
C LYS A 273 6.09 -30.42 6.03
N GLY A 274 4.89 -30.36 5.47
CA GLY A 274 3.63 -30.71 6.13
C GLY A 274 2.81 -29.51 6.61
N ALA A 275 3.28 -28.27 6.45
CA ALA A 275 2.50 -27.09 6.85
C ALA A 275 1.23 -26.97 5.99
N ARG A 276 0.06 -26.79 6.61
CA ARG A 276 -1.19 -26.54 5.89
C ARG A 276 -1.67 -25.14 6.19
N VAL A 277 -1.32 -24.19 5.33
CA VAL A 277 -1.53 -22.75 5.55
C VAL A 277 -2.17 -22.12 4.32
N LYS A 278 -3.41 -21.68 4.46
CA LYS A 278 -4.16 -21.08 3.36
C LYS A 278 -3.60 -19.69 3.08
N THR A 279 -3.10 -19.48 1.87
CA THR A 279 -2.43 -18.23 1.49
C THR A 279 -3.11 -17.61 0.27
N LEU A 280 -3.30 -16.29 0.29
CA LEU A 280 -3.84 -15.52 -0.83
C LEU A 280 -2.80 -14.56 -1.38
N SER A 281 -2.60 -14.56 -2.69
CA SER A 281 -1.96 -13.45 -3.40
C SER A 281 -3.02 -12.47 -3.89
N MET A 282 -2.99 -11.23 -3.39
CA MET A 282 -3.88 -10.16 -3.84
C MET A 282 -3.67 -9.88 -5.33
N LEU A 283 -4.78 -9.68 -6.06
CA LEU A 283 -4.76 -9.40 -7.48
C LEU A 283 -5.04 -7.93 -7.76
N ALA A 284 -4.18 -7.28 -8.54
CA ALA A 284 -4.46 -5.97 -9.10
C ALA A 284 -5.43 -6.10 -10.30
N ARG A 285 -6.47 -5.26 -10.33
CA ARG A 285 -7.49 -5.28 -11.40
C ARG A 285 -6.88 -5.21 -12.80
N GLU A 286 -5.95 -4.28 -13.00
CA GLU A 286 -5.27 -4.05 -14.29
C GLU A 286 -4.56 -5.31 -14.83
N LYS A 287 -4.08 -6.19 -13.94
CA LYS A 287 -3.34 -7.40 -14.32
C LYS A 287 -4.25 -8.57 -14.69
N VAL A 288 -5.48 -8.62 -14.20
CA VAL A 288 -6.38 -9.80 -14.35
C VAL A 288 -7.68 -9.48 -15.10
N CYS A 289 -8.00 -8.21 -15.28
CA CYS A 289 -9.21 -7.79 -15.97
C CYS A 289 -9.06 -7.97 -17.49
N ARG A 290 -9.79 -8.93 -18.07
CA ARG A 290 -9.86 -9.14 -19.54
C ARG A 290 -10.42 -7.95 -20.31
N ARG A 291 -11.08 -7.02 -19.62
CA ARG A 291 -11.66 -5.80 -20.22
C ARG A 291 -10.71 -4.60 -20.19
N GLY A 292 -9.51 -4.74 -19.62
CA GLY A 292 -8.55 -3.65 -19.44
C GLY A 292 -9.14 -2.50 -18.62
N ASN A 293 -8.92 -1.26 -19.10
CA ASN A 293 -9.31 -0.01 -18.43
C ASN A 293 -10.78 0.40 -18.65
N LYS A 294 -11.63 -0.45 -19.23
CA LYS A 294 -13.06 -0.14 -19.39
C LYS A 294 -13.78 -0.04 -18.04
N ALA A 295 -14.88 0.72 -17.99
CA ALA A 295 -15.72 0.87 -16.81
C ALA A 295 -16.16 -0.49 -16.22
N CYS A 296 -16.13 -0.61 -14.89
CA CYS A 296 -16.28 -1.88 -14.18
C CYS A 296 -17.74 -2.20 -13.80
N ASP A 297 -18.64 -2.21 -14.78
CA ASP A 297 -20.08 -2.28 -14.53
C ASP A 297 -20.66 -3.71 -14.73
N PRO A 298 -21.58 -4.19 -13.87
CA PRO A 298 -22.25 -5.49 -14.06
C PRO A 298 -23.07 -5.59 -15.35
N ALA A 299 -23.72 -4.53 -15.81
CA ALA A 299 -24.47 -4.52 -17.08
C ALA A 299 -23.57 -4.77 -18.30
N THR A 300 -22.26 -4.63 -18.13
CA THR A 300 -21.27 -4.87 -19.19
C THR A 300 -20.27 -5.98 -18.83
N CYS A 301 -20.49 -6.71 -17.73
CA CYS A 301 -19.58 -7.74 -17.23
C CYS A 301 -20.34 -8.92 -16.62
N ALA A 302 -20.44 -10.02 -17.37
CA ALA A 302 -21.06 -11.28 -16.92
C ALA A 302 -20.46 -11.86 -15.62
N ARG A 303 -19.19 -11.56 -15.32
CA ARG A 303 -18.52 -11.97 -14.08
C ARG A 303 -18.95 -11.18 -12.84
N ARG A 304 -19.72 -10.10 -13.01
CA ARG A 304 -20.23 -9.21 -11.96
C ARG A 304 -21.73 -9.25 -11.83
N GLU A 305 -22.43 -9.46 -12.93
CA GLU A 305 -23.86 -9.78 -12.93
C GLU A 305 -24.13 -11.02 -12.07
N GLY A 306 -25.03 -10.93 -11.08
CA GLY A 306 -25.32 -12.04 -10.16
C GLY A 306 -24.11 -12.56 -9.37
N TYR A 307 -23.09 -11.72 -9.13
CA TYR A 307 -21.85 -12.11 -8.45
C TYR A 307 -22.09 -12.74 -7.08
N PHE A 308 -22.97 -12.16 -6.26
CA PHE A 308 -23.22 -12.63 -4.90
C PHE A 308 -23.96 -13.96 -4.87
N ASP A 309 -24.71 -14.29 -5.92
CA ASP A 309 -25.37 -15.59 -6.09
C ASP A 309 -24.34 -16.73 -6.22
N ARG A 310 -23.16 -16.42 -6.78
CA ARG A 310 -22.08 -17.39 -7.05
C ARG A 310 -20.94 -17.32 -6.03
N LEU A 311 -20.90 -16.28 -5.20
CA LEU A 311 -19.81 -16.03 -4.25
C LEU A 311 -19.67 -17.15 -3.21
N GLY A 312 -20.78 -17.67 -2.67
CA GLY A 312 -20.75 -18.70 -1.63
C GLY A 312 -20.01 -19.97 -2.08
N GLU A 313 -20.39 -20.49 -3.25
CA GLU A 313 -19.76 -21.68 -3.84
C GLU A 313 -18.31 -21.45 -4.23
N ALA A 314 -18.02 -20.32 -4.92
CA ALA A 314 -16.66 -19.97 -5.31
C ALA A 314 -15.75 -19.80 -4.08
N ARG A 315 -16.27 -19.22 -2.99
CA ARG A 315 -15.56 -19.07 -1.72
C ARG A 315 -15.31 -20.43 -1.05
N GLY A 316 -16.28 -21.33 -1.02
CA GLY A 316 -16.08 -22.69 -0.49
C GLY A 316 -15.05 -23.48 -1.28
N ALA A 317 -15.15 -23.44 -2.61
CA ALA A 317 -14.18 -24.06 -3.49
C ALA A 317 -12.79 -23.42 -3.45
N ALA A 318 -12.67 -22.18 -2.98
CA ALA A 318 -11.37 -21.57 -2.76
C ALA A 318 -10.79 -21.94 -1.40
N ILE A 319 -11.59 -21.91 -0.32
CA ILE A 319 -11.09 -21.99 1.06
C ILE A 319 -10.92 -23.43 1.55
N HIS A 320 -11.84 -24.34 1.20
CA HIS A 320 -11.93 -25.68 1.79
C HIS A 320 -11.33 -26.80 0.93
N THR A 321 -10.79 -26.47 -0.24
CA THR A 321 -10.13 -27.44 -1.13
C THR A 321 -8.68 -27.03 -1.40
N SER A 322 -7.90 -27.94 -1.98
CA SER A 322 -6.55 -27.64 -2.47
C SER A 322 -6.59 -26.89 -3.82
N PRO A 323 -5.55 -26.11 -4.16
CA PRO A 323 -4.30 -25.89 -3.41
C PRO A 323 -4.44 -24.91 -2.24
N ASP A 324 -3.47 -24.92 -1.32
CA ASP A 324 -3.44 -23.98 -0.19
C ASP A 324 -2.98 -22.56 -0.61
N LEU A 325 -2.19 -22.45 -1.68
CA LEU A 325 -1.79 -21.18 -2.29
C LEU A 325 -2.78 -20.73 -3.38
N LEU A 326 -3.56 -19.69 -3.07
CA LEU A 326 -4.48 -19.01 -3.98
C LEU A 326 -3.75 -17.89 -4.73
N ASN A 327 -3.02 -18.27 -5.78
CA ASN A 327 -2.32 -17.34 -6.66
C ASN A 327 -3.17 -16.89 -7.86
N THR A 328 -2.59 -16.09 -8.75
CA THR A 328 -3.24 -15.60 -9.97
C THR A 328 -3.82 -16.71 -10.83
N THR A 329 -3.11 -17.84 -10.99
CA THR A 329 -3.57 -18.98 -11.79
C THR A 329 -4.84 -19.57 -11.19
N VAL A 330 -4.79 -19.94 -9.90
CA VAL A 330 -5.93 -20.56 -9.19
C VAL A 330 -7.15 -19.64 -9.16
N LEU A 331 -6.96 -18.34 -8.90
CA LEU A 331 -8.07 -17.38 -8.86
C LEU A 331 -8.69 -17.16 -10.24
N ASN A 332 -7.91 -17.25 -11.32
CA ASN A 332 -8.44 -17.19 -12.68
C ASN A 332 -9.23 -18.45 -13.03
N GLU A 333 -8.74 -19.63 -12.67
CA GLU A 333 -9.45 -20.91 -12.84
C GLU A 333 -10.80 -20.90 -12.09
N LEU A 334 -10.82 -20.44 -10.84
CA LEU A 334 -12.05 -20.23 -10.08
C LEU A 334 -12.96 -19.21 -10.77
N GLY A 335 -12.40 -18.13 -11.31
CA GLY A 335 -13.13 -17.12 -12.06
C GLY A 335 -13.79 -17.64 -13.33
N GLU A 336 -13.16 -18.61 -14.00
CA GLU A 336 -13.73 -19.31 -15.15
C GLU A 336 -14.80 -20.30 -14.72
N ARG A 337 -14.47 -21.19 -13.76
CA ARG A 337 -15.36 -22.24 -13.27
C ARG A 337 -16.69 -21.70 -12.74
N PHE A 338 -16.66 -20.62 -11.96
CA PHE A 338 -17.84 -20.03 -11.32
C PHE A 338 -18.36 -18.77 -12.04
N ASN A 339 -17.80 -18.43 -13.19
CA ASN A 339 -18.08 -17.18 -13.90
C ASN A 339 -18.10 -15.95 -12.95
N ILE A 340 -17.02 -15.78 -12.19
CA ILE A 340 -16.91 -14.78 -11.12
C ILE A 340 -15.66 -13.92 -11.32
N CYS A 341 -15.68 -12.66 -10.88
CA CYS A 341 -14.55 -11.74 -11.06
C CYS A 341 -13.38 -12.14 -10.14
N PRO A 342 -12.19 -12.55 -10.65
CA PRO A 342 -11.06 -12.99 -9.82
C PRO A 342 -10.53 -11.91 -8.87
N HIS A 343 -10.48 -10.66 -9.35
CA HIS A 343 -10.05 -9.51 -8.54
C HIS A 343 -10.95 -9.31 -7.33
N ALA A 344 -12.27 -9.22 -7.56
CA ALA A 344 -13.22 -9.06 -6.46
C ALA A 344 -13.28 -10.28 -5.53
N LEU A 345 -13.15 -11.48 -6.11
CA LEU A 345 -13.08 -12.71 -5.34
C LEU A 345 -11.89 -12.66 -4.38
N SER A 346 -10.70 -12.23 -4.83
CA SER A 346 -9.53 -12.10 -3.95
C SER A 346 -9.81 -11.23 -2.72
N THR A 347 -10.46 -10.08 -2.87
CA THR A 347 -10.84 -9.22 -1.75
C THR A 347 -11.82 -9.91 -0.79
N HIS A 348 -12.78 -10.69 -1.29
CA HIS A 348 -13.75 -11.42 -0.46
C HIS A 348 -13.18 -12.69 0.19
N LEU A 349 -12.07 -13.23 -0.33
CA LEU A 349 -11.36 -14.38 0.26
C LEU A 349 -10.40 -13.95 1.36
N ALA A 350 -9.88 -12.72 1.29
CA ALA A 350 -8.86 -12.23 2.21
C ALA A 350 -9.19 -12.43 3.71
N PRO A 351 -10.44 -12.25 4.20
CA PRO A 351 -10.79 -12.50 5.61
C PRO A 351 -10.68 -13.96 6.08
N TRP A 352 -10.63 -14.91 5.14
CA TRP A 352 -10.81 -16.35 5.37
C TRP A 352 -9.53 -17.18 5.23
N VAL A 353 -8.44 -16.55 4.78
CA VAL A 353 -7.11 -17.17 4.64
C VAL A 353 -6.23 -16.86 5.84
N ASP A 354 -5.14 -17.62 6.01
CA ASP A 354 -4.20 -17.43 7.11
C ASP A 354 -3.13 -16.38 6.78
N ILE A 355 -2.74 -16.31 5.50
CA ILE A 355 -1.71 -15.39 4.99
C ILE A 355 -2.27 -14.61 3.80
N VAL A 356 -2.11 -13.29 3.81
CA VAL A 356 -2.39 -12.41 2.68
C VAL A 356 -1.09 -11.80 2.20
N MET A 357 -0.78 -11.96 0.92
CA MET A 357 0.39 -11.38 0.26
C MET A 357 -0.05 -10.29 -0.73
N GLY A 358 0.55 -9.12 -0.67
CA GLY A 358 0.19 -8.01 -1.56
C GLY A 358 1.23 -6.89 -1.64
N ASP A 359 0.92 -5.84 -2.40
CA ASP A 359 1.70 -4.60 -2.43
C ASP A 359 1.58 -3.81 -1.11
N TYR A 360 2.52 -2.91 -0.85
CA TYR A 360 2.46 -1.96 0.26
C TYR A 360 1.13 -1.21 0.36
N ASN A 361 0.50 -0.90 -0.77
CA ASN A 361 -0.77 -0.16 -0.82
C ASN A 361 -1.87 -0.82 0.04
N TYR A 362 -1.91 -2.16 0.11
CA TYR A 362 -2.93 -2.86 0.89
C TYR A 362 -2.77 -2.74 2.41
N ALA A 363 -1.62 -2.28 2.89
CA ALA A 363 -1.35 -2.02 4.30
C ALA A 363 -1.15 -0.53 4.63
N PHE A 364 -0.67 0.29 3.69
CA PHE A 364 -0.24 1.67 3.98
C PHE A 364 -0.99 2.76 3.19
N ASP A 365 -1.62 2.46 2.05
CA ASP A 365 -2.36 3.45 1.27
C ASP A 365 -3.80 3.59 1.81
N PRO A 366 -4.23 4.75 2.34
CA PRO A 366 -5.58 4.92 2.88
C PRO A 366 -6.70 4.63 1.86
N GLY A 367 -6.44 4.78 0.57
CA GLY A 367 -7.39 4.51 -0.52
C GLY A 367 -7.46 3.06 -0.97
N ALA A 368 -6.46 2.23 -0.64
CA ALA A 368 -6.36 0.83 -1.05
C ALA A 368 -6.21 -0.17 0.10
N GLN A 369 -6.00 0.32 1.33
CA GLN A 369 -5.81 -0.46 2.52
C GLN A 369 -7.00 -1.41 2.74
N LEU A 370 -6.70 -2.65 3.12
CA LEU A 370 -7.72 -3.66 3.37
C LEU A 370 -8.48 -3.32 4.66
N SER A 371 -9.66 -2.72 4.53
CA SER A 371 -10.48 -2.25 5.65
C SER A 371 -10.83 -3.37 6.64
N TYR A 372 -10.99 -4.62 6.19
CA TYR A 372 -11.25 -5.75 7.09
C TYR A 372 -10.05 -6.11 7.98
N LEU A 373 -8.84 -5.70 7.61
CA LEU A 373 -7.62 -5.88 8.40
C LEU A 373 -7.35 -4.65 9.27
N PHE A 374 -7.33 -3.47 8.65
CA PHE A 374 -6.80 -2.24 9.22
C PHE A 374 -7.85 -1.15 9.48
N GLY A 375 -9.13 -1.42 9.20
CA GLY A 375 -10.24 -0.51 9.52
C GLY A 375 -10.43 -0.39 11.04
N GLU A 376 -11.04 0.72 11.48
CA GLU A 376 -11.22 0.99 12.91
C GLU A 376 -12.08 -0.06 13.62
N GLU A 377 -13.15 -0.49 12.94
CA GLU A 377 -14.10 -1.54 13.36
C GLU A 377 -13.61 -2.97 13.03
N SER A 378 -12.36 -3.12 12.56
CA SER A 378 -11.81 -4.42 12.18
C SER A 378 -11.71 -5.34 13.41
N PRO A 379 -12.32 -6.54 13.37
CA PRO A 379 -12.16 -7.53 14.43
C PRO A 379 -10.78 -8.21 14.41
N ARG A 380 -9.97 -7.95 13.36
CA ARG A 380 -8.59 -8.40 13.21
C ARG A 380 -7.58 -7.34 13.67
N ARG A 381 -8.04 -6.13 14.01
CA ARG A 381 -7.18 -5.07 14.54
C ARG A 381 -6.42 -5.60 15.76
N ASN A 382 -5.13 -5.29 15.81
CA ASN A 382 -4.20 -5.76 16.83
C ASN A 382 -4.08 -7.30 16.95
N ARG A 383 -4.39 -8.03 15.87
CA ARG A 383 -4.22 -9.50 15.79
C ARG A 383 -3.54 -9.96 14.51
N ILE A 384 -2.85 -9.03 13.84
CA ILE A 384 -2.14 -9.26 12.58
C ILE A 384 -0.65 -9.21 12.84
N ALA A 385 0.10 -10.13 12.24
CA ALA A 385 1.54 -9.97 12.07
C ALA A 385 1.82 -9.42 10.66
N LEU A 386 2.49 -8.27 10.58
CA LEU A 386 2.83 -7.60 9.32
C LEU A 386 4.31 -7.80 9.01
N LEU A 387 4.61 -8.29 7.81
CA LEU A 387 5.96 -8.48 7.30
C LEU A 387 6.16 -7.54 6.12
N VAL A 388 7.10 -6.62 6.25
CA VAL A 388 7.44 -5.64 5.23
C VAL A 388 8.81 -5.99 4.65
N ASP A 389 8.81 -6.68 3.50
CA ASP A 389 10.05 -7.03 2.79
C ASP A 389 10.56 -5.85 1.99
N GLU A 390 11.88 -5.70 1.89
CA GLU A 390 12.54 -4.56 1.24
C GLU A 390 12.02 -3.20 1.72
N SER A 391 11.86 -3.09 3.04
CA SER A 391 11.32 -1.92 3.76
C SER A 391 11.99 -0.58 3.41
N HIS A 392 13.22 -0.58 2.89
CA HIS A 392 13.85 0.65 2.41
C HIS A 392 13.05 1.36 1.31
N ASN A 393 12.27 0.60 0.52
CA ASN A 393 11.39 1.15 -0.51
C ASN A 393 10.13 1.80 0.06
N LEU A 394 9.71 1.40 1.27
CA LEU A 394 8.47 1.87 1.87
C LEU A 394 8.50 3.37 2.13
N VAL A 395 9.66 3.97 2.43
CA VAL A 395 9.78 5.42 2.65
C VAL A 395 9.35 6.23 1.43
N ASN A 396 9.95 5.96 0.25
CA ASN A 396 9.60 6.70 -0.96
C ASN A 396 8.15 6.39 -1.38
N ARG A 397 7.73 5.13 -1.24
CA ARG A 397 6.36 4.71 -1.54
C ARG A 397 5.32 5.33 -0.61
N GLY A 398 5.65 5.51 0.67
CA GLY A 398 4.83 6.20 1.66
C GLY A 398 4.65 7.67 1.31
N ARG A 399 5.72 8.36 0.91
CA ARG A 399 5.61 9.74 0.40
C ARG A 399 4.65 9.83 -0.79
N GLU A 400 4.71 8.88 -1.72
CA GLU A 400 3.78 8.81 -2.86
C GLU A 400 2.33 8.55 -2.41
N MET A 401 2.09 7.56 -1.54
CA MET A 401 0.76 7.20 -1.02
C MET A 401 0.10 8.34 -0.23
N HIS A 402 0.90 9.12 0.50
CA HIS A 402 0.41 10.19 1.37
C HIS A 402 0.56 11.60 0.75
N SER A 403 0.97 11.69 -0.53
CA SER A 403 0.87 12.92 -1.31
C SER A 403 -0.46 12.99 -2.06
N GLN A 404 -1.01 14.20 -2.23
CA GLN A 404 -2.24 14.42 -3.00
C GLN A 404 -1.95 15.39 -4.13
N CYS A 405 -2.47 15.10 -5.30
CA CYS A 405 -2.21 15.88 -6.50
C CYS A 405 -3.54 16.19 -7.19
N ILE A 406 -3.75 17.45 -7.53
CA ILE A 406 -4.81 17.92 -8.41
C ILE A 406 -4.17 18.31 -9.75
N ARG A 407 -4.55 17.64 -10.83
CA ARG A 407 -4.01 17.86 -12.19
C ARG A 407 -5.08 18.38 -13.13
N THR A 408 -4.91 19.61 -13.57
CA THR A 408 -5.87 20.27 -14.48
C THR A 408 -5.84 19.72 -15.92
N GLU A 409 -4.91 18.82 -16.23
CA GLU A 409 -4.90 18.07 -17.50
C GLU A 409 -6.13 17.17 -17.64
N ASN A 410 -6.57 16.58 -16.52
CA ASN A 410 -7.72 15.68 -16.46
C ASN A 410 -9.07 16.41 -16.46
N TRP A 411 -9.08 17.74 -16.38
CA TRP A 411 -10.33 18.50 -16.22
C TRP A 411 -11.10 18.70 -17.53
N THR A 412 -10.45 18.51 -18.68
CA THR A 412 -10.95 19.01 -19.96
C THR A 412 -12.34 18.46 -20.32
N SER A 413 -12.55 17.15 -20.19
CA SER A 413 -13.84 16.53 -20.53
C SER A 413 -14.91 16.87 -19.49
N SER A 414 -14.58 16.79 -18.20
CA SER A 414 -15.50 17.10 -17.10
C SER A 414 -15.97 18.56 -17.17
N VAL A 415 -15.08 19.51 -17.48
CA VAL A 415 -15.44 20.93 -17.67
C VAL A 415 -16.35 21.13 -18.88
N LYS A 416 -16.09 20.46 -20.01
CA LYS A 416 -16.95 20.56 -21.21
C LYS A 416 -18.36 20.02 -20.92
N TRP A 417 -18.44 18.90 -20.23
CA TRP A 417 -19.72 18.29 -19.87
C TRP A 417 -20.49 19.13 -18.85
N LEU A 418 -19.82 19.60 -17.80
CA LEU A 418 -20.42 20.51 -16.82
C LEU A 418 -20.89 21.80 -17.49
N GLN A 419 -20.15 22.35 -18.45
CA GLN A 419 -20.59 23.55 -19.17
C GLN A 419 -21.93 23.37 -19.88
N LYS A 420 -22.24 22.16 -20.36
CA LYS A 420 -23.51 21.84 -21.02
C LYS A 420 -24.62 21.53 -20.03
N ASN A 421 -24.33 20.78 -18.96
CA ASN A 421 -25.36 20.21 -18.08
C ASN A 421 -25.50 20.95 -16.74
N LYS A 422 -24.41 21.47 -16.16
CA LYS A 422 -24.36 22.25 -14.90
C LYS A 422 -23.28 23.34 -14.97
N PRO A 423 -23.58 24.49 -15.63
CA PRO A 423 -22.60 25.55 -15.90
C PRO A 423 -21.90 26.11 -14.65
N GLU A 424 -22.55 26.03 -13.49
CA GLU A 424 -21.97 26.41 -12.19
C GLU A 424 -20.69 25.61 -11.90
N GLY A 425 -20.71 24.28 -12.02
CA GLY A 425 -19.56 23.42 -11.76
C GLY A 425 -18.37 23.74 -12.67
N ALA A 426 -18.63 23.98 -13.95
CA ALA A 426 -17.60 24.43 -14.89
C ALA A 426 -17.03 25.80 -14.53
N THR A 427 -17.87 26.71 -14.02
CA THR A 427 -17.46 28.05 -13.58
C THR A 427 -16.56 27.97 -12.35
N LEU A 428 -16.90 27.13 -11.37
CA LEU A 428 -16.10 26.91 -10.17
C LEU A 428 -14.70 26.39 -10.51
N LEU A 429 -14.59 25.37 -11.37
CA LEU A 429 -13.31 24.85 -11.83
C LEU A 429 -12.49 25.90 -12.60
N ARG A 430 -13.12 26.71 -13.46
CA ARG A 430 -12.43 27.81 -14.17
C ARG A 430 -11.94 28.89 -13.22
N GLN A 431 -12.73 29.23 -12.19
CA GLN A 431 -12.33 30.19 -11.17
C GLN A 431 -11.14 29.65 -10.35
N LEU A 432 -11.17 28.38 -9.96
CA LEU A 432 -10.06 27.72 -9.28
C LEU A 432 -8.80 27.74 -10.15
N TRP A 433 -8.92 27.36 -11.43
CA TRP A 433 -7.80 27.44 -12.37
C TRP A 433 -7.26 28.86 -12.54
N LYS A 434 -8.14 29.87 -12.67
CA LYS A 434 -7.76 31.27 -12.86
C LYS A 434 -7.03 31.82 -11.63
N THR A 435 -7.51 31.49 -10.43
CA THR A 435 -6.88 31.92 -9.17
C THR A 435 -5.53 31.25 -8.97
N MET A 436 -5.41 29.93 -9.19
CA MET A 436 -4.12 29.23 -9.21
C MET A 436 -3.15 29.85 -10.23
N ARG A 437 -3.62 30.12 -11.46
CA ARG A 437 -2.81 30.77 -12.49
C ARG A 437 -2.34 32.17 -12.09
N ALA A 438 -3.21 32.94 -11.44
CA ALA A 438 -2.87 34.28 -10.98
C ALA A 438 -1.73 34.22 -9.94
N THR A 439 -1.79 33.29 -8.98
CA THR A 439 -0.74 33.07 -7.97
C THR A 439 0.63 32.80 -8.61
N LEU A 440 0.68 32.02 -9.69
CA LEU A 440 1.95 31.79 -10.42
C LEU A 440 2.52 33.07 -11.03
N ASN A 441 1.68 33.97 -11.51
CA ASN A 441 2.08 35.21 -12.19
C ASN A 441 2.37 36.40 -11.23
N MET A 442 2.17 36.25 -9.92
CA MET A 442 2.35 37.34 -8.94
C MET A 442 3.83 37.55 -8.54
N GLY A 443 4.27 38.81 -8.35
CA GLY A 443 5.58 39.13 -7.76
C GLY A 443 5.66 38.83 -6.25
N SER A 444 6.86 38.81 -5.66
CA SER A 444 7.14 38.40 -4.27
C SER A 444 6.61 39.32 -3.15
N SER A 445 5.67 40.22 -3.43
CA SER A 445 5.16 41.19 -2.45
C SER A 445 3.64 41.35 -2.55
N THR A 446 3.00 41.12 -1.39
CA THR A 446 1.65 41.50 -0.92
C THR A 446 0.57 41.78 -1.98
N VAL A 447 -0.48 40.97 -1.97
CA VAL A 447 -1.63 41.11 -2.88
C VAL A 447 -2.62 42.16 -2.37
N THR A 448 -3.01 43.06 -3.28
CA THR A 448 -4.33 43.71 -3.26
C THR A 448 -5.15 43.20 -4.45
N ARG A 449 -6.40 42.74 -4.19
CA ARG A 449 -7.52 42.43 -5.13
C ARG A 449 -7.42 41.12 -5.95
N ILE A 450 -8.46 40.30 -6.20
CA ILE A 450 -9.95 40.31 -6.04
C ILE A 450 -10.37 38.87 -5.64
N GLN A 451 -11.29 38.71 -4.68
CA GLN A 451 -11.91 37.41 -4.31
C GLN A 451 -13.43 37.41 -4.54
N PRO A 452 -14.04 36.27 -4.90
CA PRO A 452 -15.42 35.95 -4.58
C PRO A 452 -15.51 35.46 -3.11
N THR A 453 -16.40 36.04 -2.30
CA THR A 453 -16.65 35.58 -0.92
C THR A 453 -17.79 34.56 -0.88
N LEU A 454 -17.54 33.44 -0.19
CA LEU A 454 -18.54 32.47 0.27
C LEU A 454 -18.29 32.25 1.76
N HIS A 455 -19.34 32.20 2.57
CA HIS A 455 -19.20 31.77 3.96
C HIS A 455 -18.69 30.34 4.02
N GLN A 456 -18.00 30.03 5.13
CA GLN A 456 -17.66 28.67 5.52
C GLN A 456 -18.89 27.79 5.35
N ALA A 457 -18.84 26.88 4.38
CA ALA A 457 -19.36 25.57 4.67
C ALA A 457 -18.24 24.90 5.47
N GLU A 458 -18.50 24.53 6.72
CA GLU A 458 -17.89 23.28 7.20
C GLU A 458 -18.22 22.21 6.13
N LEU A 459 -17.46 21.13 5.98
CA LEU A 459 -17.82 20.15 4.93
C LEU A 459 -19.30 19.70 5.08
N PHE A 460 -19.94 19.90 6.25
CA PHE A 460 -21.40 19.96 6.45
C PHE A 460 -21.85 20.85 7.64
N PRO A 461 -22.53 22.02 7.45
CA PRO A 461 -23.53 22.49 8.42
C PRO A 461 -24.92 22.70 7.78
N ALA A 462 -25.94 22.54 8.62
CA ALA A 462 -27.34 22.70 8.30
C ALA A 462 -27.70 24.18 8.05
N GLU A 463 -28.75 24.39 7.26
CA GLU A 463 -29.41 25.67 6.95
C GLU A 463 -28.99 26.40 5.67
N LYS A 464 -30.00 26.62 4.83
CA LYS A 464 -30.03 27.61 3.74
C LYS A 464 -29.84 29.00 4.35
N GLN A 465 -28.61 29.48 4.52
CA GLN A 465 -28.37 30.88 4.88
C GLN A 465 -28.04 31.71 3.64
N THR A 466 -28.99 32.54 3.24
CA THR A 466 -28.75 33.73 2.42
C THR A 466 -27.88 34.71 3.20
N SER A 467 -26.71 35.08 2.69
CA SER A 467 -25.84 36.05 3.36
C SER A 467 -25.38 37.18 2.44
N SER A 468 -25.44 38.37 3.01
CA SER A 468 -25.01 39.65 2.48
C SER A 468 -23.49 39.86 2.66
N ILE A 469 -22.95 40.77 1.86
CA ILE A 469 -21.52 40.88 1.51
C ILE A 469 -20.76 41.78 2.50
N GLN A 470 -19.74 41.26 3.20
CA GLN A 470 -18.69 42.08 3.82
C GLN A 470 -17.28 41.59 3.45
N LYS A 471 -16.34 42.54 3.29
CA LYS A 471 -15.00 42.36 2.72
C LYS A 471 -13.97 42.13 3.82
N THR A 472 -13.28 40.99 3.82
CA THR A 472 -12.03 40.78 4.57
C THR A 472 -10.99 40.08 3.70
N SER A 473 -9.75 40.56 3.70
CA SER A 473 -8.62 40.03 2.92
C SER A 473 -7.85 38.99 3.73
N GLU A 474 -7.57 37.82 3.13
CA GLU A 474 -6.68 36.82 3.72
C GLU A 474 -5.35 36.75 2.94
N PRO A 475 -4.20 36.83 3.61
CA PRO A 475 -2.91 36.83 2.93
C PRO A 475 -2.54 35.43 2.42
N LEU A 476 -2.46 35.27 1.10
CA LEU A 476 -1.89 34.08 0.47
C LEU A 476 -0.36 34.15 0.58
N LYS A 477 0.25 33.23 1.34
CA LYS A 477 1.70 33.24 1.61
C LYS A 477 2.46 32.29 0.70
N ILE A 478 3.20 32.85 -0.26
CA ILE A 478 4.20 32.12 -1.04
C ILE A 478 5.47 32.06 -0.18
N ILE A 479 5.87 30.86 0.24
CA ILE A 479 7.09 30.66 1.03
C ILE A 479 8.32 30.74 0.13
N LYS A 480 8.24 30.16 -1.08
CA LYS A 480 9.38 30.06 -1.98
C LYS A 480 8.91 30.13 -3.43
N ARG A 481 9.58 30.94 -4.26
CA ARG A 481 9.40 30.95 -5.72
C ARG A 481 10.63 30.31 -6.36
N VAL A 482 10.42 29.15 -6.98
CA VAL A 482 11.48 28.36 -7.62
C VAL A 482 11.70 28.84 -9.05
N SER A 483 10.61 29.10 -9.77
CA SER A 483 10.63 29.64 -11.12
C SER A 483 9.36 30.47 -11.40
N PRO A 484 9.24 31.11 -12.57
CA PRO A 484 7.98 31.76 -12.97
C PRO A 484 6.79 30.80 -13.01
N ASN A 485 7.03 29.50 -13.16
CA ASN A 485 5.99 28.47 -13.28
C ASN A 485 5.91 27.53 -12.07
N GLU A 486 6.64 27.80 -10.98
CA GLU A 486 6.73 26.89 -9.82
C GLU A 486 6.90 27.67 -8.52
N VAL A 487 5.95 27.50 -7.61
CA VAL A 487 5.94 28.15 -6.28
C VAL A 487 5.56 27.15 -5.19
N VAL A 488 6.05 27.43 -3.98
CA VAL A 488 5.73 26.75 -2.73
C VAL A 488 4.83 27.64 -1.88
N LEU A 489 3.75 27.07 -1.38
CA LEU A 489 2.72 27.75 -0.60
C LEU A 489 2.69 27.14 0.81
N GLU A 490 2.51 27.98 1.83
CA GLU A 490 2.42 27.52 3.23
C GLU A 490 1.25 26.57 3.44
N GLU A 491 0.09 26.96 2.92
CA GLU A 491 -1.15 26.22 3.08
C GLU A 491 -2.04 26.39 1.86
N THR A 492 -3.11 25.60 1.82
CA THR A 492 -4.15 25.76 0.79
C THR A 492 -4.92 27.03 1.08
N PRO A 493 -4.94 28.02 0.17
CA PRO A 493 -5.74 29.23 0.35
C PRO A 493 -7.21 28.88 0.60
N LYS A 494 -7.85 29.49 1.62
CA LYS A 494 -9.25 29.20 1.95
C LYS A 494 -10.19 29.40 0.77
N SER A 495 -9.91 30.39 -0.09
CA SER A 495 -10.67 30.61 -1.33
C SER A 495 -10.63 29.42 -2.30
N TRP A 496 -9.52 28.69 -2.37
CA TRP A 496 -9.43 27.46 -3.17
C TRP A 496 -10.19 26.32 -2.51
N GLY A 497 -10.06 26.20 -1.18
CA GLY A 497 -10.85 25.27 -0.36
C GLY A 497 -12.34 25.39 -0.64
N LEU A 498 -12.89 26.60 -0.52
CA LEU A 498 -14.30 26.92 -0.75
C LEU A 498 -14.76 26.60 -2.19
N LEU A 499 -13.93 26.94 -3.20
CA LEU A 499 -14.24 26.62 -4.59
C LEU A 499 -14.29 25.11 -4.83
N MET A 500 -13.36 24.36 -4.23
CA MET A 500 -13.32 22.91 -4.30
C MET A 500 -14.52 22.28 -3.57
N GLU A 501 -14.86 22.74 -2.36
CA GLU A 501 -16.00 22.23 -1.59
C GLU A 501 -17.33 22.46 -2.33
N ARG A 502 -17.55 23.66 -2.89
CA ARG A 502 -18.73 23.92 -3.74
C ARG A 502 -18.74 23.08 -5.00
N PHE A 503 -17.58 22.87 -5.61
CA PHE A 503 -17.50 21.99 -6.77
C PHE A 503 -17.92 20.56 -6.40
N LEU A 504 -17.46 20.03 -5.26
CA LEU A 504 -17.86 18.71 -4.78
C LEU A 504 -19.37 18.61 -4.58
N GLN A 505 -20.02 19.62 -4.01
CA GLN A 505 -21.48 19.67 -3.86
C GLN A 505 -22.21 19.58 -5.21
N VAL A 506 -21.81 20.40 -6.18
CA VAL A 506 -22.40 20.40 -7.53
C VAL A 506 -22.14 19.07 -8.26
N ALA A 507 -20.92 18.54 -8.16
CA ALA A 507 -20.56 17.29 -8.81
C ALA A 507 -21.31 16.11 -8.18
N GLU A 508 -21.48 16.11 -6.86
CA GLU A 508 -22.25 15.10 -6.12
C GLU A 508 -23.71 15.01 -6.57
N GLU A 509 -24.40 16.14 -6.78
CA GLU A 509 -25.76 16.13 -7.34
C GLU A 509 -25.83 15.40 -8.70
N GLN A 510 -24.79 15.55 -9.52
CA GLN A 510 -24.75 14.91 -10.84
C GLN A 510 -24.39 13.43 -10.75
N LEU A 511 -23.45 13.09 -9.87
CA LEU A 511 -22.98 11.72 -9.68
C LEU A 511 -24.01 10.83 -8.97
N LYS A 512 -24.99 11.41 -8.26
CA LYS A 512 -26.14 10.69 -7.68
C LYS A 512 -27.12 10.14 -8.73
N THR A 513 -27.01 10.53 -10.00
CA THR A 513 -27.91 10.03 -11.06
C THR A 513 -27.53 8.61 -11.53
N PRO A 514 -28.51 7.72 -11.81
CA PRO A 514 -28.26 6.28 -11.99
C PRO A 514 -27.53 5.88 -13.29
N HIS A 515 -27.27 6.80 -14.23
CA HIS A 515 -26.63 6.51 -15.52
C HIS A 515 -25.28 7.19 -15.63
N LEU A 516 -24.18 6.44 -15.45
CA LEU A 516 -22.83 6.96 -15.62
C LEU A 516 -22.26 6.47 -16.96
N ASP A 517 -22.21 7.38 -17.93
CA ASP A 517 -21.45 7.19 -19.16
C ASP A 517 -19.93 7.38 -18.92
N ALA A 518 -19.14 7.32 -19.98
CA ALA A 518 -17.69 7.53 -19.90
C ALA A 518 -17.31 8.88 -19.27
N VAL A 519 -18.11 9.92 -19.51
CA VAL A 519 -17.84 11.27 -19.00
C VAL A 519 -18.14 11.39 -17.52
N HIS A 520 -19.13 10.65 -17.02
CA HIS A 520 -19.40 10.55 -15.59
C HIS A 520 -18.27 9.82 -14.84
N THR A 521 -17.55 8.91 -15.49
CA THR A 521 -16.37 8.26 -14.90
C THR A 521 -15.24 9.27 -14.68
N GLU A 522 -14.96 10.12 -15.67
CA GLU A 522 -13.96 11.20 -15.55
C GLU A 522 -14.38 12.26 -14.50
N LEU A 523 -15.67 12.59 -14.40
CA LEU A 523 -16.19 13.48 -13.35
C LEU A 523 -16.04 12.86 -11.95
N LEU A 524 -16.27 11.55 -11.81
CA LEU A 524 -16.10 10.84 -10.54
C LEU A 524 -14.63 10.79 -10.11
N GLU A 525 -13.71 10.54 -11.05
CA GLU A 525 -12.27 10.56 -10.79
C GLU A 525 -11.84 11.94 -10.29
N LEU A 526 -12.29 13.01 -10.96
CA LEU A 526 -12.06 14.39 -10.53
C LEU A 526 -12.69 14.70 -9.16
N TYR A 527 -13.91 14.21 -8.90
CA TYR A 527 -14.56 14.32 -7.58
C TYR A 527 -13.67 13.71 -6.51
N PHE A 528 -13.21 12.47 -6.68
CA PHE A 528 -12.39 11.80 -5.67
C PHE A 528 -10.99 12.40 -5.55
N GLU A 529 -10.41 12.91 -6.63
CA GLU A 529 -9.14 13.65 -6.62
C GLU A 529 -9.26 14.89 -5.72
N ILE A 530 -10.29 15.72 -5.93
CA ILE A 530 -10.54 16.92 -5.12
C ILE A 530 -10.96 16.56 -3.69
N TYR A 531 -11.82 15.56 -3.51
CA TYR A 531 -12.25 15.10 -2.18
C TYR A 531 -11.08 14.61 -1.33
N LYS A 532 -10.21 13.75 -1.90
CA LYS A 532 -9.01 13.25 -1.20
C LYS A 532 -8.07 14.40 -0.85
N PHE A 533 -7.87 15.35 -1.77
CA PHE A 533 -7.06 16.53 -1.53
C PHE A 533 -7.62 17.36 -0.36
N LEU A 534 -8.90 17.72 -0.38
CA LEU A 534 -9.55 18.49 0.69
C LEU A 534 -9.54 17.76 2.04
N LYS A 535 -9.82 16.45 2.03
CA LYS A 535 -9.74 15.63 3.24
C LYS A 535 -8.34 15.71 3.86
N ALA A 536 -7.30 15.57 3.04
CA ALA A 536 -5.92 15.67 3.50
C ALA A 536 -5.51 17.08 3.96
N THR A 537 -6.09 18.15 3.42
CA THR A 537 -5.81 19.52 3.91
C THR A 537 -6.31 19.79 5.33
N ARG A 538 -7.22 18.96 5.85
CA ARG A 538 -7.76 19.07 7.20
C ARG A 538 -6.94 18.30 8.23
N GLU A 539 -6.08 17.40 7.77
CA GLU A 539 -5.15 16.68 8.63
C GLU A 539 -4.09 17.67 9.13
N GLN A 540 -4.01 17.85 10.45
CA GLN A 540 -3.04 18.75 11.05
C GLN A 540 -1.63 18.15 10.92
N GLY A 541 -0.69 18.94 10.41
CA GLY A 541 0.70 18.53 10.33
C GLY A 541 1.56 19.41 9.44
N ASP A 542 2.83 19.49 9.80
CA ASP A 542 3.91 20.26 9.16
C ASP A 542 4.85 19.39 8.32
N HIS A 543 4.43 18.17 8.01
CA HIS A 543 5.16 17.18 7.22
C HIS A 543 4.72 17.15 5.75
N HIS A 544 3.79 18.03 5.35
CA HIS A 544 3.41 18.23 3.96
C HIS A 544 3.65 19.67 3.52
N GLN A 545 4.01 19.84 2.26
CA GLN A 545 4.18 21.14 1.63
C GLN A 545 3.33 21.25 0.37
N LEU A 546 2.69 22.41 0.19
CA LEU A 546 1.91 22.68 -1.00
C LEU A 546 2.79 23.27 -2.12
N ILE A 547 2.79 22.61 -3.28
CA ILE A 547 3.55 22.98 -4.47
C ILE A 547 2.58 23.27 -5.60
N LEU A 548 2.70 24.44 -6.23
CA LEU A 548 1.94 24.82 -7.40
C LEU A 548 2.87 24.92 -8.61
N LYS A 549 2.61 24.10 -9.62
CA LYS A 549 3.42 23.97 -10.84
C LYS A 549 2.57 24.23 -12.07
N ARG A 550 3.13 24.89 -13.08
CA ARG A 550 2.53 25.04 -14.41
C ARG A 550 3.41 24.42 -15.49
N HIS A 551 2.80 23.53 -16.27
CA HIS A 551 3.38 22.95 -17.47
C HIS A 551 2.48 23.30 -18.67
N HIS A 552 3.00 24.13 -19.57
CA HIS A 552 2.24 24.74 -20.67
C HIS A 552 0.94 25.43 -20.21
N ARG A 553 -0.22 24.83 -20.50
CA ARG A 553 -1.57 25.30 -20.14
C ARG A 553 -2.14 24.63 -18.88
N HIS A 554 -1.46 23.59 -18.38
CA HIS A 554 -1.92 22.80 -17.25
C HIS A 554 -1.20 23.25 -15.98
N ILE A 555 -1.98 23.33 -14.91
CA ILE A 555 -1.54 23.56 -13.55
C ILE A 555 -1.67 22.25 -12.77
N THR A 556 -0.68 21.99 -11.93
CA THR A 556 -0.66 20.92 -10.94
C THR A 556 -0.56 21.54 -9.56
N LEU A 557 -1.48 21.17 -8.68
CA LEU A 557 -1.44 21.49 -7.25
C LEU A 557 -1.09 20.22 -6.49
N HIS A 558 0.08 20.18 -5.89
CA HIS A 558 0.65 18.99 -5.27
C HIS A 558 0.88 19.25 -3.78
N ARG A 559 0.09 18.60 -2.92
CA ARG A 559 0.35 18.48 -1.49
C ARG A 559 1.34 17.35 -1.30
N PHE A 560 2.63 17.70 -1.23
CA PHE A 560 3.75 16.77 -1.20
C PHE A 560 4.07 16.35 0.24
N CYS A 561 4.10 15.05 0.51
CA CYS A 561 4.53 14.46 1.78
C CYS A 561 6.07 14.44 1.86
N MET A 562 6.63 15.24 2.77
CA MET A 562 8.07 15.33 3.02
C MET A 562 8.53 14.22 3.98
N ASP A 563 7.73 13.93 5.00
CA ASP A 563 7.97 12.85 5.97
C ASP A 563 6.72 11.95 6.12
N PRO A 564 6.79 10.67 5.70
CA PRO A 564 5.69 9.71 5.82
C PRO A 564 5.67 8.94 7.16
N SER A 565 6.55 9.28 8.11
CA SER A 565 6.74 8.53 9.35
C SER A 565 5.46 8.37 10.18
N ARG A 566 4.64 9.43 10.23
CA ARG A 566 3.39 9.47 11.01
C ARG A 566 2.34 8.55 10.42
N GLU A 567 2.18 8.54 9.10
CA GLU A 567 1.15 7.74 8.43
C GLU A 567 1.54 6.26 8.30
N ILE A 568 2.83 5.99 8.08
CA ILE A 568 3.38 4.63 8.16
C ILE A 568 3.15 4.07 9.57
N SER A 569 3.47 4.83 10.61
CA SER A 569 3.26 4.39 12.00
C SER A 569 1.79 4.24 12.38
N ALA A 570 0.92 5.13 11.95
CA ALA A 570 -0.52 4.99 12.13
C ALA A 570 -1.07 3.69 11.52
N SER A 571 -0.46 3.19 10.44
CA SER A 571 -0.86 1.95 9.79
C SER A 571 -0.35 0.71 10.54
N TRP A 572 0.94 0.64 10.85
CA TRP A 572 1.50 -0.56 11.48
C TRP A 572 1.14 -0.66 12.97
N LYS A 573 0.87 0.44 13.68
CA LYS A 573 0.34 0.44 15.07
C LYS A 573 -1.04 -0.23 15.19
N LYS A 574 -1.73 -0.50 14.08
CA LYS A 574 -2.99 -1.29 14.05
C LYS A 574 -2.76 -2.79 14.08
N THR A 575 -1.51 -3.25 14.00
CA THR A 575 -1.12 -4.66 13.98
C THR A 575 -0.61 -5.09 15.36
N TRP A 576 -0.59 -6.40 15.64
CA TRP A 576 0.01 -6.93 16.86
C TRP A 576 1.53 -6.80 16.82
N SER A 577 2.13 -7.19 15.71
CA SER A 577 3.58 -7.19 15.52
C SER A 577 3.94 -6.82 14.07
N THR A 578 4.93 -5.97 13.86
CA THR A 578 5.43 -5.58 12.54
C THR A 578 6.93 -5.81 12.42
N LEU A 579 7.34 -6.57 11.39
CA LEU A 579 8.73 -6.78 11.02
C LEU A 579 9.05 -5.97 9.76
N PHE A 580 9.89 -4.95 9.89
CA PHE A 580 10.53 -4.26 8.76
C PHE A 580 11.87 -4.91 8.49
N PHE A 581 12.07 -5.49 7.30
CA PHE A 581 13.34 -6.14 7.01
C PHE A 581 13.82 -5.88 5.58
N SER A 582 15.14 -5.77 5.42
CA SER A 582 15.81 -5.55 4.13
C SER A 582 17.32 -5.79 4.24
N ALA A 583 18.01 -5.83 3.09
CA ALA A 583 19.48 -5.83 3.02
C ALA A 583 20.14 -4.50 3.38
N THR A 584 19.41 -3.38 3.24
CA THR A 584 19.98 -2.03 3.32
C THR A 584 19.09 -1.17 4.21
N LEU A 585 19.21 -1.34 5.53
CA LEU A 585 18.52 -0.52 6.55
C LEU A 585 19.54 0.24 7.41
N SER A 586 20.61 0.70 6.75
CA SER A 586 21.68 1.47 7.35
C SER A 586 21.76 2.87 6.70
N PRO A 587 21.98 3.95 7.48
CA PRO A 587 22.03 3.97 8.95
C PRO A 587 20.69 3.64 9.60
N SER A 588 20.72 2.97 10.75
CA SER A 588 19.49 2.51 11.40
C SER A 588 18.62 3.66 11.89
N SER A 589 19.22 4.72 12.44
CA SER A 589 18.51 5.91 12.94
C SER A 589 17.67 6.57 11.84
N PHE A 590 18.23 6.70 10.63
CA PHE A 590 17.55 7.26 9.47
C PHE A 590 16.26 6.51 9.13
N TYR A 591 16.33 5.18 9.04
CA TYR A 591 15.14 4.36 8.74
C TYR A 591 14.18 4.27 9.93
N GLN A 592 14.68 4.28 11.16
CA GLN A 592 13.83 4.26 12.34
C GLN A 592 12.90 5.48 12.38
N GLN A 593 13.45 6.66 12.10
CA GLN A 593 12.69 7.90 12.02
C GLN A 593 11.64 7.83 10.90
N LEU A 594 12.05 7.49 9.67
CA LEU A 594 11.16 7.50 8.51
C LEU A 594 10.10 6.39 8.50
N LEU A 595 10.34 5.27 9.18
CA LEU A 595 9.36 4.20 9.39
C LEU A 595 8.49 4.44 10.64
N GLY A 596 8.75 5.52 11.38
CA GLY A 596 8.06 5.88 12.61
C GLY A 596 8.27 4.88 13.75
N THR A 597 9.42 4.21 13.78
CA THR A 597 9.78 3.17 14.77
C THR A 597 10.74 3.67 15.86
N SER A 598 11.03 4.97 15.93
CA SER A 598 11.97 5.55 16.91
C SER A 598 11.60 5.25 18.37
N GLU A 599 10.32 5.12 18.70
CA GLU A 599 9.81 4.75 20.03
C GLU A 599 9.98 3.24 20.35
N HIS A 600 10.32 2.42 19.35
CA HIS A 600 10.44 0.97 19.45
C HIS A 600 11.88 0.53 19.17
N HIS A 601 12.61 0.15 20.21
CA HIS A 601 14.06 -0.08 20.15
C HIS A 601 14.50 -1.47 19.67
N SER A 602 13.62 -2.27 19.06
CA SER A 602 14.02 -3.61 18.59
C SER A 602 14.67 -3.53 17.22
N ASN A 603 16.00 -3.43 17.18
CA ASN A 603 16.79 -3.50 15.97
C ASN A 603 17.70 -4.73 15.98
N LEU A 604 17.85 -5.39 14.84
CA LEU A 604 18.84 -6.43 14.61
C LEU A 604 19.54 -6.17 13.28
N SER A 605 20.87 -6.02 13.30
CA SER A 605 21.69 -6.04 12.09
C SER A 605 22.57 -7.28 12.11
N LEU A 606 22.49 -8.07 11.04
CA LEU A 606 23.26 -9.30 10.90
C LEU A 606 24.49 -9.09 10.02
N PRO A 607 25.67 -9.63 10.41
CA PRO A 607 26.85 -9.55 9.59
C PRO A 607 26.70 -10.34 8.29
N SER A 608 27.50 -9.99 7.28
CA SER A 608 27.61 -10.77 6.04
C SER A 608 28.03 -12.20 6.35
N PRO A 609 27.35 -13.22 5.78
CA PRO A 609 27.79 -14.61 5.91
C PRO A 609 28.98 -14.94 5.01
N PHE A 610 29.36 -14.04 4.10
CA PHE A 610 30.39 -14.25 3.09
C PHE A 610 31.80 -13.96 3.63
N GLN A 611 32.78 -14.72 3.14
CA GLN A 611 34.18 -14.55 3.53
C GLN A 611 34.75 -13.26 2.92
N ARG A 612 35.59 -12.54 3.67
CA ARG A 612 36.21 -11.29 3.18
C ARG A 612 37.08 -11.50 1.94
N SER A 613 37.63 -12.70 1.72
CA SER A 613 38.42 -13.06 0.53
C SER A 613 37.60 -13.17 -0.75
N GLN A 614 36.26 -13.28 -0.67
CA GLN A 614 35.40 -13.40 -1.85
C GLN A 614 35.28 -12.09 -2.63
N TRP A 615 35.51 -10.94 -2.01
CA TRP A 615 35.43 -9.67 -2.74
C TRP A 615 36.45 -8.65 -2.27
N GLN A 616 36.61 -7.60 -3.06
CA GLN A 616 37.36 -6.41 -2.67
C GLN A 616 36.56 -5.18 -3.08
N THR A 617 36.43 -4.21 -2.18
CA THR A 617 35.90 -2.89 -2.48
C THR A 617 37.06 -1.92 -2.64
N ILE A 618 37.31 -1.47 -3.86
CA ILE A 618 38.34 -0.49 -4.19
C ILE A 618 37.66 0.88 -4.31
N ILE A 619 38.13 1.87 -3.55
CA ILE A 619 37.57 3.22 -3.54
C ILE A 619 38.58 4.15 -4.22
N HIS A 620 38.23 4.62 -5.41
CA HIS A 620 39.06 5.53 -6.18
C HIS A 620 38.68 6.99 -5.88
N THR A 621 39.46 7.64 -5.01
CA THR A 621 39.23 9.02 -4.55
C THR A 621 39.90 10.07 -5.45
N GLY A 622 40.80 9.67 -6.35
CA GLY A 622 41.47 10.59 -7.28
C GLY A 622 40.59 11.21 -8.38
N ILE A 623 39.32 10.82 -8.51
CA ILE A 623 38.43 11.29 -9.57
C ILE A 623 37.21 12.01 -8.98
N SER A 624 37.04 13.29 -9.32
CA SER A 624 35.86 14.06 -8.90
C SER A 624 34.73 13.95 -9.93
N THR A 625 33.59 13.38 -9.53
CA THR A 625 32.39 13.27 -10.41
C THR A 625 31.35 14.36 -10.14
N THR A 626 31.71 15.38 -9.34
CA THR A 626 30.83 16.52 -9.04
C THR A 626 30.39 17.26 -10.30
N TYR A 627 29.23 17.93 -10.27
CA TYR A 627 28.67 18.59 -11.45
C TYR A 627 29.65 19.54 -12.16
N ARG A 628 30.52 20.23 -11.40
CA ARG A 628 31.54 21.14 -11.95
C ARG A 628 32.71 20.42 -12.61
N GLN A 629 33.10 19.26 -12.09
CA GLN A 629 34.31 18.53 -12.53
C GLN A 629 33.99 17.38 -13.49
N ARG A 630 32.72 16.95 -13.60
CA ARG A 630 32.33 15.74 -14.34
C ARG A 630 32.82 15.69 -15.79
N ALA A 631 32.86 16.82 -16.48
CA ALA A 631 33.27 16.88 -17.89
C ALA A 631 34.73 16.44 -18.09
N PHE A 632 35.59 16.72 -17.10
CA PHE A 632 37.01 16.35 -17.11
C PHE A 632 37.21 14.87 -16.74
N SER A 633 36.32 14.31 -15.92
CA SER A 633 36.45 12.94 -15.41
C SER A 633 36.08 11.81 -16.40
N TYR A 634 35.47 12.12 -17.55
CA TYR A 634 34.93 11.08 -18.45
C TYR A 634 35.99 10.10 -18.95
N SER A 635 37.18 10.58 -19.28
CA SER A 635 38.28 9.76 -19.77
C SER A 635 38.87 8.89 -18.66
N ASP A 636 39.03 9.44 -17.45
CA ASP A 636 39.55 8.70 -16.30
C ASP A 636 38.58 7.59 -15.87
N VAL A 637 37.28 7.86 -15.86
CA VAL A 637 36.25 6.85 -15.59
C VAL A 637 36.26 5.74 -16.64
N ALA A 638 36.39 6.08 -17.93
CA ALA A 638 36.52 5.08 -19.00
C ALA A 638 37.77 4.20 -18.79
N GLN A 639 38.89 4.81 -18.40
CA GLN A 639 40.13 4.09 -18.09
C GLN A 639 39.96 3.15 -16.89
N VAL A 640 39.29 3.58 -15.82
CA VAL A 640 38.99 2.72 -14.66
C VAL A 640 38.14 1.51 -15.06
N ILE A 641 37.10 1.70 -15.87
CA ILE A 641 36.25 0.61 -16.37
C ILE A 641 37.05 -0.35 -17.25
N GLN A 642 37.88 0.17 -18.14
CA GLN A 642 38.78 -0.62 -18.98
C GLN A 642 39.70 -1.49 -18.13
N ILE A 643 40.48 -0.88 -17.22
CA ILE A 643 41.41 -1.59 -16.32
C ILE A 643 40.69 -2.66 -15.50
N THR A 644 39.53 -2.31 -14.95
CA THR A 644 38.74 -3.24 -14.13
C THR A 644 38.29 -4.44 -14.96
N SER A 645 37.70 -4.20 -16.13
CA SER A 645 37.17 -5.25 -17.00
C SER A 645 38.23 -6.16 -17.62
N GLN A 646 39.46 -5.66 -17.79
CA GLN A 646 40.60 -6.44 -18.29
C GLN A 646 41.33 -7.24 -17.21
N SER A 647 41.11 -6.94 -15.94
CA SER A 647 41.79 -7.63 -14.83
C SER A 647 41.44 -9.12 -14.73
N LYS A 648 40.22 -9.50 -15.17
CA LYS A 648 39.78 -10.88 -15.27
C LYS A 648 38.67 -11.01 -16.32
N GLN A 649 38.69 -12.06 -17.13
CA GLN A 649 37.60 -12.31 -18.07
C GLN A 649 36.29 -12.62 -17.31
N GLY A 650 35.23 -11.91 -17.68
CA GLY A 650 33.89 -12.15 -17.13
C GLY A 650 32.94 -10.98 -17.35
N ASN A 651 31.92 -10.88 -16.50
CA ASN A 651 30.85 -9.91 -16.66
C ASN A 651 30.99 -8.75 -15.66
N TYR A 652 30.89 -7.52 -16.17
CA TYR A 652 31.03 -6.28 -15.42
C TYR A 652 29.81 -5.38 -15.64
N LEU A 653 29.38 -4.69 -14.59
CA LEU A 653 28.27 -3.73 -14.64
C LEU A 653 28.70 -2.40 -14.02
N ALA A 654 28.65 -1.33 -14.81
CA ALA A 654 28.99 0.02 -14.39
C ALA A 654 27.73 0.89 -14.24
N PHE A 655 27.58 1.53 -13.08
CA PHE A 655 26.44 2.38 -12.73
C PHE A 655 26.84 3.87 -12.77
N PHE A 656 26.06 4.67 -13.48
CA PHE A 656 26.32 6.09 -13.74
C PHE A 656 25.25 6.99 -13.12
N PRO A 657 25.58 8.23 -12.71
CA PRO A 657 24.61 9.13 -12.08
C PRO A 657 23.57 9.71 -13.07
N SER A 658 23.83 9.68 -14.38
CA SER A 658 22.87 10.11 -15.40
C SER A 658 23.12 9.45 -16.76
N PHE A 659 22.06 9.37 -17.60
CA PHE A 659 22.18 8.89 -18.98
C PHE A 659 23.18 9.69 -19.81
N GLU A 660 23.28 11.00 -19.56
CA GLU A 660 24.28 11.85 -20.21
C GLU A 660 25.71 11.43 -19.86
N TYR A 661 25.99 11.15 -18.58
CA TYR A 661 27.30 10.65 -18.16
C TYR A 661 27.63 9.33 -18.84
N LEU A 662 26.66 8.40 -18.79
CA LEU A 662 26.77 7.08 -19.40
C LEU A 662 27.11 7.18 -20.88
N ARG A 663 26.42 8.04 -21.65
CA ARG A 663 26.71 8.23 -23.09
C ARG A 663 28.11 8.76 -23.34
N GLN A 664 28.55 9.75 -22.56
CA GLN A 664 29.88 10.36 -22.71
C GLN A 664 31.02 9.38 -22.42
N VAL A 665 30.85 8.51 -21.42
CA VAL A 665 31.83 7.47 -21.10
C VAL A 665 31.74 6.30 -22.09
N MET A 666 30.53 5.90 -22.50
CA MET A 666 30.33 4.86 -23.51
C MET A 666 31.04 5.20 -24.82
N GLN A 667 30.93 6.45 -25.30
CA GLN A 667 31.63 6.89 -26.50
C GLN A 667 33.14 6.65 -26.38
N ARG A 668 33.75 7.06 -25.26
CA ARG A 668 35.18 6.86 -25.00
C ARG A 668 35.56 5.39 -24.89
N LEU A 669 34.72 4.55 -24.28
CA LEU A 669 34.94 3.11 -24.22
C LEU A 669 34.89 2.45 -25.60
N SER A 670 33.98 2.90 -26.48
CA SER A 670 33.88 2.44 -27.87
C SER A 670 35.05 2.89 -28.74
N ASP A 671 35.78 3.94 -28.35
CA ASP A 671 36.96 4.40 -29.07
C ASP A 671 38.23 3.63 -28.66
N LEU A 672 38.18 2.80 -27.60
CA LEU A 672 39.32 2.02 -27.11
C LEU A 672 39.50 0.72 -27.92
N PRO A 673 40.64 0.53 -28.62
CA PRO A 673 40.90 -0.67 -29.43
C PRO A 673 40.82 -1.97 -28.62
N GLU A 674 41.18 -1.93 -27.35
CA GLU A 674 41.18 -3.11 -26.48
C GLU A 674 39.78 -3.60 -26.09
N LEU A 675 38.74 -2.78 -26.34
CA LEU A 675 37.34 -3.10 -26.02
C LEU A 675 36.46 -3.29 -27.27
N THR A 676 36.98 -3.04 -28.48
CA THR A 676 36.23 -3.10 -29.76
C THR A 676 36.41 -4.40 -30.54
N GLY A 677 37.19 -5.36 -30.04
CA GLY A 677 37.41 -6.68 -30.66
C GLY A 677 36.40 -7.76 -30.24
N SER A 678 36.49 -8.95 -30.85
CA SER A 678 35.60 -10.10 -30.60
C SER A 678 35.65 -10.70 -29.17
N LYS A 679 36.56 -10.21 -28.32
CA LYS A 679 36.76 -10.66 -26.94
C LYS A 679 35.99 -9.83 -25.91
N THR A 680 35.34 -8.73 -26.30
CA THR A 680 34.57 -7.88 -25.40
C THR A 680 33.24 -7.45 -26.03
N VAL A 681 32.16 -7.48 -25.26
CA VAL A 681 30.85 -6.96 -25.65
C VAL A 681 30.46 -5.80 -24.74
N LEU A 682 30.32 -4.62 -25.31
CA LEU A 682 29.86 -3.41 -24.63
C LEU A 682 28.36 -3.19 -24.88
N MET A 683 27.59 -3.00 -23.82
CA MET A 683 26.15 -2.75 -23.89
C MET A 683 25.77 -1.62 -22.95
N ALA A 684 24.73 -0.87 -23.30
CA ALA A 684 24.25 0.24 -22.49
C ALA A 684 22.73 0.26 -22.38
N GLN A 685 22.25 0.67 -21.20
CA GLN A 685 20.84 0.96 -20.96
C GLN A 685 20.40 2.18 -21.78
N SER A 686 19.32 2.05 -22.55
CA SER A 686 18.67 3.17 -23.23
C SER A 686 17.62 3.83 -22.32
N GLN A 687 17.32 5.11 -22.59
CA GLN A 687 16.35 5.88 -21.79
C GLN A 687 14.90 5.37 -21.96
N GLU A 688 14.59 4.79 -23.11
CA GLU A 688 13.25 4.28 -23.48
C GLU A 688 13.14 2.75 -23.36
N MET A 689 14.07 2.10 -22.64
CA MET A 689 14.08 0.65 -22.53
C MET A 689 12.81 0.13 -21.82
N ASP A 690 11.97 -0.59 -22.56
CA ASP A 690 10.79 -1.27 -22.04
C ASP A 690 11.16 -2.57 -21.29
N GLU A 691 10.17 -3.25 -20.69
CA GLU A 691 10.43 -4.44 -19.88
C GLU A 691 11.00 -5.62 -20.68
N SER A 692 10.69 -5.70 -21.98
CA SER A 692 11.20 -6.73 -22.88
C SER A 692 12.68 -6.52 -23.17
N ALA A 693 13.06 -5.30 -23.59
CA ALA A 693 14.45 -4.93 -23.85
C ALA A 693 15.32 -5.03 -22.59
N ARG A 694 14.75 -4.74 -21.41
CA ARG A 694 15.42 -4.98 -20.11
C ARG A 694 15.70 -6.46 -19.89
N SER A 695 14.68 -7.29 -20.07
CA SER A 695 14.81 -8.74 -19.87
C SER A 695 15.86 -9.33 -20.81
N GLU A 696 15.94 -8.83 -22.04
CA GLU A 696 16.96 -9.20 -23.01
C GLU A 696 18.36 -8.77 -22.57
N PHE A 697 18.54 -7.50 -22.14
CA PHE A 697 19.81 -7.01 -21.58
C PHE A 697 20.32 -7.92 -20.45
N LEU A 698 19.43 -8.33 -19.54
CA LEU A 698 19.79 -9.21 -18.41
C LEU A 698 20.06 -10.65 -18.82
N LYS A 699 19.35 -11.15 -19.84
CA LYS A 699 19.54 -12.50 -20.36
C LYS A 699 20.95 -12.68 -20.89
N VAL A 700 21.52 -11.66 -21.53
CA VAL A 700 22.91 -11.68 -22.02
C VAL A 700 23.92 -11.89 -20.88
N PHE A 701 23.69 -11.32 -19.70
CA PHE A 701 24.56 -11.51 -18.52
C PHE A 701 24.46 -12.91 -17.91
N LYS A 702 23.33 -13.61 -18.08
CA LYS A 702 23.15 -14.97 -17.57
C LYS A 702 23.81 -16.03 -18.46
N GLN A 703 24.13 -15.70 -19.71
CA GLN A 703 24.80 -16.60 -20.64
C GLN A 703 26.30 -16.68 -20.35
N GLN A 704 26.82 -17.91 -20.20
CA GLN A 704 28.25 -18.18 -20.09
C GLN A 704 28.88 -18.11 -21.47
N ASN A 705 29.86 -17.23 -21.66
CA ASN A 705 30.56 -17.05 -22.93
C ASN A 705 32.06 -16.83 -22.70
N ASP A 706 32.87 -17.10 -23.72
CA ASP A 706 34.34 -16.97 -23.67
C ASP A 706 34.83 -15.53 -23.96
N TYR A 707 34.03 -14.53 -23.64
CA TYR A 707 34.35 -13.11 -23.82
C TYR A 707 33.87 -12.26 -22.64
N THR A 708 34.50 -11.10 -22.44
CA THR A 708 34.14 -10.15 -21.38
C THR A 708 32.89 -9.37 -21.76
N LYS A 709 31.98 -9.15 -20.81
CA LYS A 709 30.79 -8.32 -21.02
C LYS A 709 30.85 -7.09 -20.13
N ILE A 710 30.57 -5.93 -20.70
CA ILE A 710 30.51 -4.65 -19.97
C ILE A 710 29.14 -4.04 -20.20
N GLY A 711 28.33 -4.01 -19.15
CA GLY A 711 27.04 -3.34 -19.14
C GLY A 711 27.16 -1.96 -18.51
N LEU A 712 26.57 -0.95 -19.13
CA LEU A 712 26.47 0.40 -18.59
C LEU A 712 25.01 0.69 -18.25
N ALA A 713 24.73 1.11 -17.02
CA ALA A 713 23.37 1.42 -16.55
C ALA A 713 23.35 2.70 -15.70
N VAL A 714 22.19 3.33 -15.58
CA VAL A 714 22.03 4.48 -14.67
C VAL A 714 21.73 3.99 -13.26
N MET A 715 22.30 4.68 -12.27
CA MET A 715 22.11 4.43 -10.86
C MET A 715 20.74 4.95 -10.41
N GLY A 716 19.98 4.12 -9.71
CA GLY A 716 18.56 4.36 -9.45
C GLY A 716 17.68 3.91 -10.63
N GLY A 717 16.58 3.25 -10.30
CA GLY A 717 15.74 2.53 -11.26
C GLY A 717 15.89 1.02 -11.17
N ILE A 718 15.26 0.29 -12.09
CA ILE A 718 15.11 -1.18 -11.97
C ILE A 718 16.45 -1.92 -12.02
N PHE A 719 17.48 -1.38 -12.71
CA PHE A 719 18.80 -2.02 -12.79
C PHE A 719 19.59 -1.97 -11.46
N GLY A 720 19.43 -0.91 -10.66
CA GLY A 720 20.04 -0.85 -9.33
C GLY A 720 19.29 -1.69 -8.29
N GLU A 721 17.95 -1.74 -8.40
CA GLU A 721 17.08 -2.21 -7.32
C GLU A 721 16.46 -3.62 -7.54
N GLY A 722 16.39 -4.14 -8.78
CA GLY A 722 15.52 -5.30 -9.10
C GLY A 722 16.13 -6.49 -9.85
N ILE A 723 17.44 -6.50 -10.14
CA ILE A 723 18.03 -7.55 -10.99
C ILE A 723 18.52 -8.74 -10.16
N ASP A 724 18.31 -9.96 -10.66
CA ASP A 724 18.92 -11.18 -10.16
C ASP A 724 20.05 -11.73 -11.07
N LEU A 725 21.29 -11.32 -10.78
CA LEU A 725 22.54 -11.88 -11.34
C LEU A 725 23.31 -12.54 -10.19
N ALA A 726 23.31 -13.88 -10.12
CA ALA A 726 24.04 -14.67 -9.12
C ALA A 726 25.13 -15.52 -9.77
N GLY A 727 26.14 -15.96 -9.02
CA GLY A 727 27.22 -16.81 -9.56
C GLY A 727 28.19 -16.03 -10.43
N LYS A 728 28.73 -16.71 -11.45
CA LYS A 728 29.59 -16.11 -12.50
C LYS A 728 28.89 -15.06 -13.38
N ALA A 729 27.60 -14.78 -13.13
CA ALA A 729 26.84 -13.80 -13.90
C ALA A 729 27.37 -12.37 -13.72
N LEU A 730 28.08 -12.07 -12.62
CA LEU A 730 28.71 -10.77 -12.38
C LEU A 730 29.96 -10.95 -11.52
N ILE A 731 31.12 -10.53 -12.02
CA ILE A 731 32.40 -10.60 -11.29
C ILE A 731 32.99 -9.21 -10.98
N GLY A 732 32.38 -8.16 -11.51
CA GLY A 732 32.78 -6.79 -11.18
C GLY A 732 31.65 -5.79 -11.26
N VAL A 733 31.63 -4.86 -10.30
CA VAL A 733 30.72 -3.72 -10.26
C VAL A 733 31.53 -2.44 -10.22
N VAL A 734 31.20 -1.47 -11.06
CA VAL A 734 31.76 -0.12 -11.00
C VAL A 734 30.65 0.86 -10.67
N VAL A 735 30.85 1.72 -9.68
CA VAL A 735 29.86 2.72 -9.25
C VAL A 735 30.48 4.10 -9.40
N VAL A 736 29.96 4.88 -10.35
CA VAL A 736 30.44 6.24 -10.63
C VAL A 736 29.64 7.24 -9.79
N GLY A 737 30.33 7.91 -8.88
CA GLY A 737 29.76 8.86 -7.92
C GLY A 737 29.23 8.22 -6.63
N VAL A 738 28.61 9.06 -5.79
CA VAL A 738 28.00 8.66 -4.50
C VAL A 738 26.48 8.47 -4.57
N GLY A 739 25.95 8.32 -5.79
CA GLY A 739 24.55 7.96 -6.03
C GLY A 739 23.48 9.00 -5.66
N LEU A 740 23.86 10.25 -5.37
CA LEU A 740 22.92 11.29 -4.93
C LEU A 740 21.69 11.37 -5.85
N PRO A 741 20.47 11.49 -5.28
CA PRO A 741 19.29 11.87 -6.03
C PRO A 741 19.50 13.16 -6.82
N GLN A 742 18.73 13.34 -7.90
CA GLN A 742 18.73 14.61 -8.61
C GLN A 742 18.25 15.74 -7.68
N VAL A 743 18.91 16.89 -7.79
CA VAL A 743 18.48 18.11 -7.10
C VAL A 743 17.17 18.56 -7.71
N CYS A 744 16.13 18.62 -6.88
CA CYS A 744 14.82 19.12 -7.26
C CYS A 744 14.12 19.73 -6.05
N LEU A 745 13.05 20.50 -6.32
CA LEU A 745 12.29 21.17 -5.28
C LEU A 745 11.83 20.20 -4.18
N GLU A 746 11.29 19.06 -4.55
CA GLU A 746 10.79 18.06 -3.60
C GLU A 746 11.91 17.57 -2.66
N ARG A 747 13.14 17.39 -3.16
CA ARG A 747 14.28 16.97 -2.35
C ARG A 747 14.78 18.11 -1.45
N ASP A 748 14.78 19.34 -1.93
CA ASP A 748 15.11 20.51 -1.12
C ASP A 748 14.09 20.73 -0.01
N LEU A 749 12.79 20.48 -0.26
CA LEU A 749 11.75 20.55 0.76
C LEU A 749 11.92 19.49 1.84
N VAL A 750 12.28 18.25 1.46
CA VAL A 750 12.65 17.22 2.43
C VAL A 750 13.83 17.68 3.28
N ARG A 751 14.88 18.24 2.66
CA ARG A 751 16.03 18.78 3.40
C ARG A 751 15.60 19.86 4.38
N GLU A 752 14.89 20.89 3.90
CA GLU A 752 14.42 22.02 4.70
C GLU A 752 13.54 21.57 5.87
N HIS A 753 12.70 20.55 5.66
CA HIS A 753 11.88 19.96 6.72
C HIS A 753 12.75 19.36 7.83
N PHE A 754 13.66 18.42 7.50
CA PHE A 754 14.48 17.78 8.53
C PHE A 754 15.48 18.76 9.18
N ASP A 755 15.99 19.75 8.45
CA ASP A 755 16.79 20.84 9.04
C ASP A 755 15.99 21.62 10.11
N ALA A 756 14.71 21.89 9.87
CA ALA A 756 13.84 22.59 10.81
C ALA A 756 13.58 21.79 12.11
N TYR A 757 13.72 20.47 12.06
CA TYR A 757 13.61 19.57 13.21
C TYR A 757 14.94 19.32 13.94
N GLY A 758 16.03 19.95 13.51
CA GLY A 758 17.35 19.82 14.12
C GLY A 758 18.17 18.62 13.62
N ASP A 759 17.66 17.89 12.64
CA ASP A 759 18.39 16.82 11.95
C ASP A 759 19.27 17.38 10.83
N ASN A 760 20.19 16.57 10.28
CA ASN A 760 20.90 16.93 9.06
C ASN A 760 20.02 16.65 7.85
N GLY A 761 19.27 17.64 7.37
CA GLY A 761 18.36 17.48 6.24
C GLY A 761 19.03 17.04 4.94
N PHE A 762 20.30 17.37 4.74
CA PHE A 762 21.06 16.90 3.57
C PHE A 762 21.22 15.37 3.60
N ASP A 763 21.36 14.78 4.79
CA ASP A 763 21.43 13.33 4.95
C ASP A 763 20.12 12.65 4.57
N PHE A 764 18.99 13.23 4.97
CA PHE A 764 17.66 12.68 4.68
C PHE A 764 17.25 12.83 3.21
N ALA A 765 17.59 13.96 2.59
CA ALA A 765 17.20 14.25 1.23
C ALA A 765 18.13 13.62 0.18
N TYR A 766 19.44 13.60 0.46
CA TYR A 766 20.47 13.35 -0.55
C TYR A 766 21.48 12.26 -0.14
N ARG A 767 22.21 12.42 0.97
CA ARG A 767 23.37 11.57 1.30
C ARG A 767 22.99 10.12 1.57
N HIS A 768 22.10 9.85 2.52
CA HIS A 768 21.70 8.47 2.85
C HIS A 768 20.96 7.79 1.69
N PRO A 769 19.98 8.42 1.00
CA PRO A 769 19.41 7.84 -0.21
C PRO A 769 20.45 7.52 -1.29
N GLY A 770 21.49 8.35 -1.43
CA GLY A 770 22.57 8.14 -2.39
C GLY A 770 23.43 6.92 -2.05
N ILE A 771 23.95 6.84 -0.83
CA ILE A 771 24.76 5.70 -0.38
C ILE A 771 23.95 4.39 -0.36
N ASN A 772 22.65 4.45 -0.06
CA ASN A 772 21.78 3.28 -0.18
C ASN A 772 21.76 2.71 -1.61
N ARG A 773 21.73 3.57 -2.65
CA ARG A 773 21.83 3.11 -4.05
C ARG A 773 23.19 2.50 -4.36
N VAL A 774 24.26 3.03 -3.79
CA VAL A 774 25.62 2.46 -3.90
C VAL A 774 25.65 1.07 -3.27
N MET A 775 25.14 0.91 -2.05
CA MET A 775 25.06 -0.38 -1.36
C MET A 775 24.21 -1.41 -2.12
N GLN A 776 23.09 -0.99 -2.72
CA GLN A 776 22.26 -1.88 -3.53
C GLN A 776 22.96 -2.32 -4.82
N ALA A 777 23.73 -1.43 -5.45
CA ALA A 777 24.53 -1.75 -6.64
C ALA A 777 25.65 -2.74 -6.31
N VAL A 778 26.41 -2.49 -5.23
CA VAL A 778 27.50 -3.38 -4.78
C VAL A 778 26.96 -4.71 -4.27
N GLY A 779 25.82 -4.71 -3.56
CA GLY A 779 25.15 -5.92 -3.07
C GLY A 779 24.69 -6.88 -4.18
N ARG A 780 24.82 -6.51 -5.46
CA ARG A 780 24.63 -7.41 -6.61
C ARG A 780 25.79 -8.38 -6.80
N LEU A 781 26.98 -8.03 -6.33
CA LEU A 781 28.24 -8.72 -6.63
C LEU A 781 28.34 -10.10 -5.96
N ILE A 782 27.95 -10.21 -4.68
CA ILE A 782 28.04 -11.46 -3.91
C ILE A 782 26.66 -11.84 -3.39
N ARG A 783 26.21 -13.03 -3.78
CA ARG A 783 24.92 -13.64 -3.40
C ARG A 783 25.07 -15.07 -2.90
N THR A 784 26.14 -15.75 -3.29
CA THR A 784 26.45 -17.12 -2.90
C THR A 784 27.86 -17.24 -2.32
N GLU A 785 28.12 -18.31 -1.56
CA GLU A 785 29.44 -18.63 -1.00
C GLU A 785 30.51 -18.92 -2.07
N GLN A 786 30.11 -19.09 -3.33
CA GLN A 786 31.02 -19.35 -4.46
C GLN A 786 31.28 -18.10 -5.30
N ASP A 787 30.57 -17.01 -5.05
CA ASP A 787 30.75 -15.79 -5.82
C ASP A 787 32.08 -15.16 -5.43
N ARG A 788 32.79 -14.60 -6.42
CA ARG A 788 34.03 -13.85 -6.21
C ARG A 788 34.08 -12.67 -7.17
N GLY A 789 34.39 -11.48 -6.67
CA GLY A 789 34.34 -10.29 -7.51
C GLY A 789 34.91 -9.01 -6.91
N VAL A 790 35.00 -7.96 -7.73
CA VAL A 790 35.51 -6.64 -7.32
C VAL A 790 34.43 -5.57 -7.42
N ALA A 791 34.36 -4.68 -6.44
CA ALA A 791 33.54 -3.48 -6.50
C ALA A 791 34.47 -2.26 -6.56
N VAL A 792 34.31 -1.40 -7.55
CA VAL A 792 35.09 -0.16 -7.69
C VAL A 792 34.16 1.04 -7.52
N LEU A 793 34.36 1.82 -6.46
CA LEU A 793 33.64 3.07 -6.20
C LEU A 793 34.48 4.25 -6.68
N ILE A 794 33.94 5.12 -7.52
CA ILE A 794 34.69 6.24 -8.11
C ILE A 794 34.06 7.55 -7.66
N ASP A 795 34.65 8.22 -6.67
CA ASP A 795 34.39 9.61 -6.35
C ASP A 795 35.37 10.14 -5.30
N GLN A 796 35.85 11.37 -5.48
CA GLN A 796 36.63 12.06 -4.46
C GLN A 796 35.89 12.21 -3.13
N ARG A 797 34.55 12.34 -3.13
CA ARG A 797 33.76 12.49 -1.89
C ARG A 797 33.88 11.31 -0.93
N TYR A 798 34.31 10.14 -1.37
CA TYR A 798 34.55 9.02 -0.45
C TYR A 798 35.74 9.25 0.49
N SER A 799 36.61 10.25 0.25
CA SER A 799 37.64 10.64 1.21
C SER A 799 37.12 11.49 2.37
N ASP A 800 35.87 11.96 2.30
CA ASP A 800 35.19 12.67 3.38
C ASP A 800 34.54 11.64 4.33
N GLU A 801 34.84 11.75 5.62
CA GLU A 801 34.34 10.85 6.68
C GLU A 801 32.81 10.72 6.66
N SER A 802 32.10 11.79 6.28
CA SER A 802 30.65 11.78 6.20
C SER A 802 30.08 10.83 5.14
N TYR A 803 30.86 10.48 4.11
CA TYR A 803 30.51 9.46 3.13
C TYR A 803 31.17 8.12 3.45
N HIS A 804 32.43 8.13 3.88
CA HIS A 804 33.18 6.91 4.19
C HIS A 804 32.52 6.09 5.30
N ALA A 805 32.10 6.75 6.40
CA ALA A 805 31.44 6.10 7.54
C ALA A 805 30.07 5.47 7.22
N LEU A 806 29.45 5.83 6.09
CA LEU A 806 28.19 5.25 5.63
C LEU A 806 28.38 3.94 4.86
N LEU A 807 29.61 3.64 4.42
CA LEU A 807 29.92 2.37 3.77
C LEU A 807 30.05 1.27 4.83
N PRO A 808 29.46 0.07 4.63
CA PRO A 808 29.49 -0.97 5.65
C PRO A 808 30.92 -1.33 6.12
N ASP A 809 31.12 -1.37 7.44
CA ASP A 809 32.41 -1.78 8.04
C ASP A 809 32.86 -3.18 7.65
N ALA A 810 31.89 -4.05 7.35
CA ALA A 810 32.15 -5.41 6.91
C ALA A 810 32.79 -5.49 5.51
N TRP A 811 32.75 -4.43 4.70
CA TRP A 811 33.37 -4.41 3.39
C TRP A 811 34.90 -4.34 3.51
N PRO A 812 35.67 -5.21 2.83
CA PRO A 812 37.10 -5.07 2.69
C PRO A 812 37.39 -3.91 1.74
N LYS A 813 37.63 -2.74 2.34
CA LYS A 813 37.83 -1.47 1.63
C LYS A 813 39.32 -1.20 1.44
N GLU A 814 39.70 -0.75 0.25
CA GLU A 814 41.04 -0.25 -0.07
C GLU A 814 40.90 1.05 -0.86
N GLU A 815 41.44 2.14 -0.31
CA GLU A 815 41.43 3.45 -0.97
C GLU A 815 42.65 3.62 -1.87
N ILE A 816 42.42 4.20 -3.05
CA ILE A 816 43.43 4.47 -4.07
C ILE A 816 43.19 5.82 -4.73
N GLU A 817 44.26 6.41 -5.28
CA GLU A 817 44.18 7.70 -5.97
C GLU A 817 44.52 7.63 -7.46
N SER A 818 45.11 6.53 -7.93
CA SER A 818 45.58 6.42 -9.32
C SER A 818 45.23 5.11 -10.02
N SER A 819 45.16 5.16 -11.35
CA SER A 819 45.00 3.99 -12.23
C SER A 819 46.13 2.95 -12.07
N LYS A 820 47.32 3.36 -11.61
CA LYS A 820 48.43 2.44 -11.32
C LYS A 820 48.12 1.60 -10.08
N ASP A 821 47.61 2.25 -9.03
CA ASP A 821 47.24 1.58 -7.78
C ASP A 821 46.04 0.66 -8.00
N LEU A 822 45.09 1.07 -8.85
CA LEU A 822 43.97 0.23 -9.28
C LEU A 822 44.45 -1.09 -9.89
N ARG A 823 45.40 -1.05 -10.84
CA ARG A 823 45.97 -2.27 -11.44
C ARG A 823 46.61 -3.16 -10.38
N ALA A 824 47.39 -2.58 -9.47
CA ALA A 824 48.05 -3.32 -8.41
C ALA A 824 47.04 -3.99 -7.45
N ALA A 825 46.00 -3.26 -7.04
CA ALA A 825 44.94 -3.78 -6.16
C ALA A 825 44.15 -4.92 -6.82
N LEU A 826 43.75 -4.76 -8.08
CA LEU A 826 43.05 -5.80 -8.84
C LEU A 826 43.91 -7.05 -9.03
N GLN A 827 45.19 -6.88 -9.38
CA GLN A 827 46.12 -7.99 -9.55
C GLN A 827 46.35 -8.73 -8.23
N ARG A 828 46.54 -8.01 -7.11
CA ARG A 828 46.62 -8.61 -5.77
C ARG A 828 45.38 -9.42 -5.45
N PHE A 829 44.20 -8.86 -5.66
CA PHE A 829 42.94 -9.55 -5.35
C PHE A 829 42.80 -10.82 -6.17
N TRP A 830 42.99 -10.76 -7.50
CA TRP A 830 42.79 -11.92 -8.36
C TRP A 830 43.85 -13.02 -8.15
N ASN A 831 45.11 -12.64 -7.88
CA ASN A 831 46.22 -13.57 -7.66
C ASN A 831 46.31 -14.13 -6.24
N SER A 832 45.59 -13.57 -5.26
CA SER A 832 45.69 -13.97 -3.84
C SER A 832 45.27 -15.42 -3.54
N ILE A 833 44.68 -16.13 -4.51
CA ILE A 833 44.26 -17.54 -4.39
C ILE A 833 44.25 -18.14 -5.81
N ASP A 834 45.42 -18.25 -6.43
CA ASP A 834 45.74 -19.36 -7.36
C ASP A 834 46.70 -20.32 -6.65
#